data_AF-A0A6B2E071-F1
#
_entry.id   AF-A0A6B2E071-F1
#
_cell.length_a   1.000
_cell.length_b   1.000
_cell.length_c   1.000
_cell.angle_alpha   90.00
_cell.angle_beta   90.00
_cell.angle_gamma   90.00
#
_symmetry.space_group_name_H-M   'P 1'
#
loop_
_entity.id
_entity.type
_entity.pdbx_description
1 polymer ?
#
loop_
_entity_poly.entity_id
_entity_poly.type
_entity_poly.pdbx_seq_one_letter_code
_entity_poly.pdbx_strand_id
1 'polypeptide(L)'
;DLAKIETAAAGKRAVWVSGAPGVGKTGLAVEAAHRLRDRFPDGQLLARLNGFTPGVPETSVGDALTELLLELGVPAEQIPATVGRKVTLYQTTLYGTRTLVVLDNAASAEQIRPLLPEDGGCLAIVTSRRMGDTGEPVRLSPLPPDEAAELFTALTDAPRVRGRAAEVALVVKRCGFLPMPIRVAAALFRRHDKWPLEHLLHLLEQGGPLAEDDGIAAVRVSYQQLGEPQRAMFRLLGGLPGPDVDVAGGAALAGCDVVEARRLLDELHEVSLLEEAAPERYQMLDPLKAYAAAEPAPRQALVRLLDFYLVTLAAAVGAAYPFDQAQQPASDRSCPVAPAFADEAAGLRWIAAERDNLVAAIRFAARHDLPEHTWRLAVLLWRYFNTTNQFEDWIGTLELAWRTVSADPGNDYGQAHVLLRLATANDRRGRLAEALEFAAQALPKWHRLGDVRGEAATLCALAIPTMELGKHAQAIAHLDAALAKYERTDDRRGEAHALSMLGYLNELHGHLEVALGQHGAAARILREIGHVQGVAHALNNLGSVQENLGRLTEALGSYTEAHAHAAEVGDHCVEAYALNNIGNVHRELGRYPEAVRYHDKAKEVAANVPDADLRTQLYLDRGATALARGAHRDALVAGRAALDLAAGDGNRTYQARAHQRVAETLHAMGEHGDAVVHWDAAVEAFTELGLPEAGELRTERAQWECVCASH
;
A
#
# COMPACT_ATOMS: atom_id res chain seq x y z
N ASP A 1 -6.44 -23.53 26.78
CA ASP A 1 -5.47 -22.44 26.50
C ASP A 1 -6.11 -21.06 26.33
N LEU A 2 -7.34 -20.96 25.83
CA LEU A 2 -8.05 -19.68 25.67
C LEU A 2 -8.11 -18.83 26.96
N ALA A 3 -8.44 -19.44 28.10
CA ALA A 3 -8.42 -18.76 29.40
C ALA A 3 -7.03 -18.21 29.78
N LYS A 4 -5.93 -18.85 29.32
CA LYS A 4 -4.57 -18.34 29.54
C LYS A 4 -4.33 -17.09 28.70
N ILE A 5 -4.81 -17.05 27.45
CA ILE A 5 -4.75 -15.86 26.58
C ILE A 5 -5.58 -14.72 27.20
N GLU A 6 -6.80 -14.99 27.66
CA GLU A 6 -7.67 -13.99 28.30
C GLU A 6 -7.06 -13.43 29.60
N THR A 7 -6.43 -14.30 30.39
CA THR A 7 -5.71 -13.91 31.62
C THR A 7 -4.45 -13.09 31.29
N ALA A 8 -3.67 -13.53 30.31
CA ALA A 8 -2.47 -12.81 29.87
C ALA A 8 -2.84 -11.43 29.29
N ALA A 9 -3.95 -11.35 28.55
CA ALA A 9 -4.52 -10.11 28.04
C ALA A 9 -4.92 -9.12 29.15
N ALA A 10 -5.04 -9.54 30.41
CA ALA A 10 -5.38 -8.66 31.53
C ALA A 10 -4.18 -7.90 32.14
N GLY A 11 -2.93 -8.22 31.74
CA GLY A 11 -1.75 -7.55 32.30
C GLY A 11 -0.50 -7.53 31.42
N LYS A 12 -0.57 -8.03 30.18
CA LYS A 12 0.54 -8.09 29.22
C LYS A 12 0.12 -7.45 27.90
N ARG A 13 1.09 -6.86 27.19
CA ARG A 13 0.90 -6.21 25.89
C ARG A 13 0.99 -7.17 24.70
N ALA A 14 1.52 -8.37 24.90
CA ALA A 14 1.66 -9.37 23.85
C ALA A 14 1.49 -10.78 24.41
N VAL A 15 0.83 -11.66 23.64
CA VAL A 15 0.70 -13.08 23.90
C VAL A 15 1.27 -13.85 22.71
N TRP A 16 2.20 -14.75 22.96
CA TRP A 16 2.86 -15.54 21.92
C TRP A 16 2.33 -16.98 21.90
N VAL A 17 1.50 -17.29 20.92
CA VAL A 17 0.92 -18.62 20.72
C VAL A 17 1.81 -19.45 19.79
N SER A 18 2.45 -20.47 20.34
CA SER A 18 3.33 -21.38 19.60
C SER A 18 2.80 -22.81 19.58
N GLY A 19 3.17 -23.61 18.59
CA GLY A 19 2.72 -25.00 18.50
C GLY A 19 2.90 -25.63 17.13
N ALA A 20 2.67 -26.94 17.06
CA ALA A 20 2.83 -27.75 15.85
C ALA A 20 1.93 -27.28 14.68
N PRO A 21 2.26 -27.63 13.42
CA PRO A 21 1.36 -27.40 12.29
C PRO A 21 -0.01 -28.09 12.52
N GLY A 22 -1.11 -27.46 12.10
CA GLY A 22 -2.45 -28.04 12.24
C GLY A 22 -3.06 -28.08 13.65
N VAL A 23 -2.34 -27.61 14.68
CA VAL A 23 -2.82 -27.60 16.09
C VAL A 23 -3.88 -26.53 16.38
N GLY A 24 -4.18 -25.63 15.43
CA GLY A 24 -5.25 -24.63 15.56
C GLY A 24 -4.82 -23.26 16.11
N LYS A 25 -3.56 -22.85 15.97
CA LYS A 25 -3.05 -21.56 16.47
C LYS A 25 -3.83 -20.35 15.94
N THR A 26 -4.00 -20.25 14.62
CA THR A 26 -4.73 -19.16 13.95
C THR A 26 -6.18 -19.13 14.42
N GLY A 27 -6.86 -20.28 14.42
CA GLY A 27 -8.24 -20.38 14.93
C GLY A 27 -8.37 -19.96 16.40
N LEU A 28 -7.42 -20.36 17.26
CA LEU A 28 -7.40 -19.94 18.67
C LEU A 28 -7.19 -18.43 18.82
N ALA A 29 -6.31 -17.83 18.01
CA ALA A 29 -6.06 -16.39 18.05
C ALA A 29 -7.27 -15.58 17.59
N VAL A 30 -7.95 -16.02 16.53
CA VAL A 30 -9.18 -15.39 16.02
C VAL A 30 -10.33 -15.53 17.02
N GLU A 31 -10.53 -16.72 17.60
CA GLU A 31 -11.53 -16.92 18.66
C GLU A 31 -11.22 -16.08 19.90
N ALA A 32 -9.96 -15.99 20.31
CA ALA A 32 -9.54 -15.12 21.41
C ALA A 32 -9.82 -13.65 21.09
N ALA A 33 -9.55 -13.20 19.86
CA ALA A 33 -9.89 -11.85 19.42
C ALA A 33 -11.41 -11.63 19.54
N HIS A 34 -12.25 -12.53 19.03
CA HIS A 34 -13.71 -12.40 19.13
C HIS A 34 -14.20 -12.28 20.58
N ARG A 35 -13.70 -13.10 21.50
CA ARG A 35 -14.11 -13.03 22.92
C ARG A 35 -13.61 -11.78 23.64
N LEU A 36 -12.46 -11.26 23.22
CA LEU A 36 -11.87 -10.05 23.78
C LEU A 36 -12.42 -8.76 23.15
N ARG A 37 -13.33 -8.84 22.16
CA ARG A 37 -13.87 -7.69 21.42
C ARG A 37 -14.39 -6.57 22.35
N ASP A 38 -15.14 -6.92 23.38
CA ASP A 38 -15.72 -5.93 24.31
C ASP A 38 -14.66 -5.18 25.14
N ARG A 39 -13.45 -5.75 25.28
CA ARG A 39 -12.32 -5.13 25.99
C ARG A 39 -11.50 -4.21 25.10
N PHE A 40 -11.57 -4.40 23.78
CA PHE A 40 -10.84 -3.63 22.76
C PHE A 40 -11.82 -3.04 21.74
N PRO A 41 -12.69 -2.09 22.17
CA PRO A 41 -13.76 -1.57 21.31
C PRO A 41 -13.28 -0.67 20.18
N ASP A 42 -12.02 -0.19 20.25
CA ASP A 42 -11.50 0.78 19.28
C ASP A 42 -10.98 0.10 18.01
N GLY A 43 -10.77 -1.22 18.01
CA GLY A 43 -10.47 -1.97 16.79
C GLY A 43 -9.94 -3.39 17.00
N GLN A 44 -10.10 -4.23 15.98
CA GLN A 44 -9.51 -5.56 15.89
C GLN A 44 -8.86 -5.71 14.52
N LEU A 45 -7.54 -5.86 14.49
CA LEU A 45 -6.74 -5.92 13.26
C LEU A 45 -6.17 -7.34 13.10
N LEU A 46 -6.01 -7.79 11.86
CA LEU A 46 -5.39 -9.09 11.55
C LEU A 46 -4.37 -8.90 10.43
N ALA A 47 -3.08 -9.03 10.75
CA ALA A 47 -2.02 -9.07 9.75
C ALA A 47 -1.52 -10.51 9.55
N ARG A 48 -1.53 -10.97 8.30
CA ARG A 48 -1.00 -12.28 7.90
C ARG A 48 0.46 -12.15 7.47
N LEU A 49 1.36 -12.83 8.18
CA LEU A 49 2.82 -12.65 8.01
C LEU A 49 3.49 -13.74 7.16
N ASN A 50 2.78 -14.82 6.84
CA ASN A 50 3.20 -15.88 5.90
C ASN A 50 4.55 -16.55 6.19
N GLY A 51 5.07 -16.48 7.42
CA GLY A 51 6.41 -16.90 7.80
C GLY A 51 6.72 -18.39 7.65
N PHE A 52 5.69 -19.25 7.55
CA PHE A 52 5.86 -20.69 7.34
C PHE A 52 4.98 -21.28 6.22
N THR A 53 4.34 -20.44 5.40
CA THR A 53 3.45 -20.91 4.34
C THR A 53 4.26 -21.35 3.12
N PRO A 54 4.18 -22.64 2.70
CA PRO A 54 4.96 -23.12 1.56
C PRO A 54 4.69 -22.35 0.27
N GLY A 55 5.76 -21.96 -0.43
CA GLY A 55 5.69 -21.25 -1.71
C GLY A 55 5.38 -19.75 -1.61
N VAL A 56 4.88 -19.29 -0.46
CA VAL A 56 4.50 -17.89 -0.22
C VAL A 56 5.67 -17.15 0.45
N PRO A 57 6.07 -15.96 -0.03
CA PRO A 57 7.06 -15.13 0.65
C PRO A 57 6.57 -14.67 2.03
N GLU A 58 7.50 -14.55 2.98
CA GLU A 58 7.23 -13.85 4.24
C GLU A 58 6.89 -12.38 3.99
N THR A 59 5.86 -11.88 4.68
CA THR A 59 5.46 -10.47 4.63
C THR A 59 6.50 -9.60 5.32
N SER A 60 6.96 -8.54 4.66
CA SER A 60 7.91 -7.60 5.26
C SER A 60 7.29 -6.84 6.44
N VAL A 61 8.12 -6.32 7.34
CA VAL A 61 7.64 -5.46 8.44
C VAL A 61 7.00 -4.19 7.89
N GLY A 62 7.58 -3.61 6.84
CA GLY A 62 7.07 -2.38 6.23
C GLY A 62 5.69 -2.55 5.58
N ASP A 63 5.45 -3.68 4.94
CA ASP A 63 4.16 -3.98 4.29
C ASP A 63 3.10 -4.36 5.33
N ALA A 64 3.46 -5.13 6.36
CA ALA A 64 2.57 -5.42 7.49
C ALA A 64 2.14 -4.13 8.21
N LEU A 65 3.06 -3.17 8.43
CA LEU A 65 2.71 -1.86 8.98
C LEU A 65 1.80 -1.05 8.05
N THR A 66 2.05 -1.07 6.74
CA THR A 66 1.17 -0.39 5.77
C THR A 66 -0.25 -0.97 5.83
N GLU A 67 -0.40 -2.29 5.86
CA GLU A 67 -1.71 -2.95 5.97
C GLU A 67 -2.43 -2.57 7.28
N LEU A 68 -1.74 -2.68 8.42
CA LEU A 68 -2.30 -2.29 9.72
C LEU A 68 -2.70 -0.82 9.77
N LEU A 69 -1.91 0.08 9.19
CA LEU A 69 -2.21 1.52 9.13
C LEU A 69 -3.44 1.79 8.24
N LEU A 70 -3.54 1.16 7.08
CA LEU A 70 -4.72 1.26 6.21
C LEU A 70 -5.99 0.76 6.93
N GLU A 71 -5.92 -0.36 7.65
CA GLU A 71 -7.05 -0.88 8.44
C GLU A 71 -7.44 0.04 9.61
N LEU A 72 -6.45 0.72 10.21
CA LEU A 72 -6.69 1.78 11.21
C LEU A 72 -7.28 3.06 10.61
N GLY A 73 -7.55 3.07 9.29
CA GLY A 73 -8.15 4.20 8.60
C GLY A 73 -7.18 5.33 8.33
N VAL A 74 -5.87 5.05 8.27
CA VAL A 74 -4.85 6.00 7.78
C VAL A 74 -4.84 5.93 6.25
N PRO A 75 -5.24 7.00 5.52
CA PRO A 75 -5.18 7.00 4.07
C PRO A 75 -3.79 6.66 3.52
N ALA A 76 -3.71 6.08 2.33
CA ALA A 76 -2.45 5.53 1.85
C ALA A 76 -1.36 6.59 1.70
N GLU A 77 -1.71 7.78 1.23
CA GLU A 77 -0.82 8.92 0.95
C GLU A 77 -0.04 9.36 2.19
N GLN A 78 -0.56 9.00 3.36
CA GLN A 78 -0.12 9.37 4.69
C GLN A 78 0.94 8.45 5.26
N ILE A 79 0.99 7.24 4.73
CA ILE A 79 1.83 6.18 5.25
C ILE A 79 3.27 6.49 4.81
N PRO A 80 4.19 6.77 5.74
CA PRO A 80 5.55 7.15 5.40
C PRO A 80 6.25 6.03 4.65
N ALA A 81 7.21 6.38 3.79
CA ALA A 81 7.91 5.35 3.04
C ALA A 81 8.79 4.46 3.94
N THR A 82 9.46 5.03 4.95
CA THR A 82 10.45 4.31 5.76
C THR A 82 9.81 3.53 6.91
N VAL A 83 10.28 2.30 7.15
CA VAL A 83 9.80 1.43 8.25
C VAL A 83 9.79 2.16 9.59
N GLY A 84 10.88 2.86 9.92
CA GLY A 84 10.98 3.61 11.18
C GLY A 84 9.86 4.64 11.36
N ARG A 85 9.55 5.42 10.30
CA ARG A 85 8.44 6.39 10.35
C ARG A 85 7.08 5.71 10.37
N LYS A 86 6.90 4.58 9.66
CA LYS A 86 5.68 3.75 9.74
C LYS A 86 5.46 3.24 11.16
N VAL A 87 6.51 2.77 11.85
CA VAL A 87 6.44 2.36 13.26
C VAL A 87 5.99 3.53 14.13
N THR A 88 6.60 4.71 14.00
CA THR A 88 6.20 5.91 14.77
C THR A 88 4.73 6.25 14.53
N LEU A 89 4.27 6.26 13.28
CA LEU A 89 2.88 6.55 12.95
C LEU A 89 1.95 5.49 13.54
N TYR A 90 2.28 4.21 13.38
CA TYR A 90 1.51 3.09 13.93
C TYR A 90 1.35 3.20 15.46
N GLN A 91 2.44 3.46 16.18
CA GLN A 91 2.38 3.66 17.63
C GLN A 91 1.56 4.89 18.01
N THR A 92 1.66 5.97 17.25
CA THR A 92 0.89 7.21 17.49
C THR A 92 -0.61 6.98 17.28
N THR A 93 -0.99 6.24 16.24
CA THR A 93 -2.39 5.90 15.95
C THR A 93 -3.00 4.98 17.00
N LEU A 94 -2.19 4.11 17.63
CA LEU A 94 -2.63 3.24 18.73
C LEU A 94 -2.60 3.91 20.11
N TYR A 95 -1.95 5.07 20.25
CA TYR A 95 -1.80 5.73 21.53
C TYR A 95 -3.17 6.15 22.09
N GLY A 96 -3.46 5.74 23.33
CA GLY A 96 -4.75 6.01 23.98
C GLY A 96 -5.94 5.23 23.43
N THR A 97 -5.74 4.31 22.47
CA THR A 97 -6.78 3.39 21.99
C THR A 97 -6.73 2.05 22.73
N ARG A 98 -7.82 1.30 22.62
CA ARG A 98 -7.91 -0.11 23.02
C ARG A 98 -8.14 -0.96 21.78
N THR A 99 -7.04 -1.23 21.09
CA THR A 99 -7.02 -2.02 19.86
C THR A 99 -6.35 -3.38 20.11
N LEU A 100 -6.93 -4.44 19.53
CA LEU A 100 -6.35 -5.78 19.52
C LEU A 100 -5.76 -6.07 18.14
N VAL A 101 -4.53 -6.59 18.09
CA VAL A 101 -3.81 -6.89 16.86
C VAL A 101 -3.44 -8.37 16.83
N VAL A 102 -3.91 -9.10 15.83
CA VAL A 102 -3.51 -10.49 15.59
C VAL A 102 -2.42 -10.51 14.53
N LEU A 103 -1.24 -11.02 14.90
CA LEU A 103 -0.09 -11.18 14.02
C LEU A 103 0.07 -12.67 13.72
N ASP A 104 -0.52 -13.11 12.61
CA ASP A 104 -0.65 -14.54 12.29
C ASP A 104 0.53 -15.06 11.45
N ASN A 105 1.02 -16.24 11.80
CA ASN A 105 2.07 -16.97 11.09
C ASN A 105 3.42 -16.24 11.04
N ALA A 106 3.88 -15.69 12.17
CA ALA A 106 5.14 -14.96 12.28
C ALA A 106 6.38 -15.85 12.12
N ALA A 107 7.36 -15.43 11.31
CA ALA A 107 8.59 -16.19 11.05
C ALA A 107 9.60 -16.12 12.21
N SER A 108 9.70 -14.95 12.85
CA SER A 108 10.71 -14.65 13.87
C SER A 108 10.23 -13.59 14.86
N ALA A 109 10.88 -13.49 16.02
CA ALA A 109 10.60 -12.40 16.97
C ALA A 109 11.12 -11.04 16.48
N GLU A 110 12.15 -11.01 15.64
CA GLU A 110 12.68 -9.78 15.03
C GLU A 110 11.65 -9.13 14.11
N GLN A 111 10.92 -9.94 13.33
CA GLN A 111 9.79 -9.48 12.50
C GLN A 111 8.68 -8.84 13.34
N ILE A 112 8.43 -9.39 14.54
CA ILE A 112 7.30 -9.01 15.39
C ILE A 112 7.56 -7.77 16.22
N ARG A 113 8.77 -7.57 16.74
CA ARG A 113 9.09 -6.47 17.66
C ARG A 113 8.59 -5.09 17.20
N PRO A 114 8.77 -4.67 15.92
CA PRO A 114 8.29 -3.37 15.44
C PRO A 114 6.75 -3.26 15.31
N LEU A 115 6.05 -4.40 15.27
CA LEU A 115 4.59 -4.50 15.12
C LEU A 115 3.85 -4.58 16.46
N LEU A 116 4.57 -4.68 17.58
CA LEU A 116 3.95 -4.78 18.91
C LEU A 116 3.47 -3.40 19.39
N PRO A 117 2.21 -3.27 19.85
CA PRO A 117 1.73 -2.04 20.47
C PRO A 117 2.55 -1.66 21.72
N GLU A 118 2.93 -0.39 21.83
CA GLU A 118 3.65 0.12 23.00
C GLU A 118 2.70 0.54 24.13
N ASP A 119 1.52 1.04 23.79
CA ASP A 119 0.49 1.50 24.73
C ASP A 119 -0.07 0.34 25.58
N GLY A 120 -0.37 0.63 26.85
CA GLY A 120 -0.90 -0.36 27.80
C GLY A 120 -2.37 -0.75 27.57
N GLY A 121 -3.12 0.06 26.80
CA GLY A 121 -4.51 -0.21 26.41
C GLY A 121 -4.66 -1.20 25.25
N CYS A 122 -3.57 -1.48 24.53
CA CYS A 122 -3.55 -2.34 23.35
C CYS A 122 -2.97 -3.73 23.64
N LEU A 123 -3.29 -4.71 22.79
CA LEU A 123 -2.82 -6.10 22.90
C LEU A 123 -2.45 -6.68 21.55
N ALA A 124 -1.30 -7.35 21.46
CA ALA A 124 -0.95 -8.21 20.34
C ALA A 124 -1.13 -9.71 20.68
N ILE A 125 -1.76 -10.48 19.79
CA ILE A 125 -1.76 -11.94 19.81
C ILE A 125 -0.93 -12.42 18.61
N VAL A 126 0.20 -13.04 18.89
CA VAL A 126 1.13 -13.51 17.86
C VAL A 126 0.98 -15.02 17.70
N THR A 127 0.82 -15.53 16.49
CA THR A 127 0.90 -16.97 16.22
C THR A 127 2.19 -17.30 15.47
N SER A 128 2.87 -18.37 15.88
CA SER A 128 4.08 -18.84 15.20
C SER A 128 4.29 -20.34 15.37
N ARG A 129 5.07 -20.97 14.49
CA ARG A 129 5.58 -22.34 14.74
C ARG A 129 6.73 -22.35 15.74
N ARG A 130 7.42 -21.22 15.92
CA ARG A 130 8.55 -21.07 16.84
C ARG A 130 8.10 -20.40 18.14
N MET A 131 8.85 -20.65 19.21
CA MET A 131 8.74 -19.85 20.42
C MET A 131 9.34 -18.47 20.16
N GLY A 132 8.65 -17.42 20.57
CA GLY A 132 9.19 -16.06 20.60
C GLY A 132 9.83 -15.74 21.95
N ASP A 133 10.54 -14.62 22.01
CA ASP A 133 11.14 -14.06 23.22
C ASP A 133 10.37 -12.83 23.75
N THR A 134 9.28 -12.43 23.08
CA THR A 134 8.42 -11.29 23.44
C THR A 134 7.04 -11.75 23.87
N GLY A 135 6.52 -11.17 24.96
CA GLY A 135 5.15 -11.42 25.44
C GLY A 135 5.01 -12.66 26.34
N GLU A 136 3.77 -12.98 26.71
CA GLU A 136 3.45 -14.17 27.50
C GLU A 136 3.43 -15.42 26.60
N PRO A 137 4.28 -16.42 26.84
CA PRO A 137 4.33 -17.61 26.00
C PRO A 137 3.17 -18.58 26.30
N VAL A 138 2.36 -18.88 25.28
CA VAL A 138 1.30 -19.89 25.32
C VAL A 138 1.65 -21.00 24.32
N ARG A 139 2.16 -22.12 24.84
CA ARG A 139 2.42 -23.31 24.01
C ARG A 139 1.14 -24.12 23.83
N LEU A 140 0.58 -24.07 22.64
CA LEU A 140 -0.60 -24.83 22.26
C LEU A 140 -0.22 -26.30 22.03
N SER A 141 -0.83 -27.16 22.83
CA SER A 141 -0.68 -28.61 22.73
C SER A 141 -1.80 -29.19 21.87
N PRO A 142 -1.67 -30.42 21.35
CA PRO A 142 -2.80 -31.16 20.79
C PRO A 142 -3.98 -31.18 21.76
N LEU A 143 -5.20 -31.32 21.22
CA LEU A 143 -6.41 -31.32 22.03
C LEU A 143 -6.35 -32.45 23.08
N PRO A 144 -6.88 -32.21 24.29
CA PRO A 144 -7.16 -33.29 25.22
C PRO A 144 -8.02 -34.38 24.54
N PRO A 145 -7.82 -35.67 24.85
CA PRO A 145 -8.56 -36.76 24.21
C PRO A 145 -10.08 -36.59 24.23
N ASP A 146 -10.63 -36.08 25.34
CA ASP A 146 -12.07 -35.85 25.50
C ASP A 146 -12.55 -34.72 24.57
N GLU A 147 -11.87 -33.57 24.54
CA GLU A 147 -12.18 -32.45 23.63
C GLU A 147 -12.01 -32.84 22.15
N ALA A 148 -11.03 -33.68 21.83
CA ALA A 148 -10.81 -34.21 20.49
C ALA A 148 -11.98 -35.11 20.05
N ALA A 149 -12.44 -35.98 20.95
CA ALA A 149 -13.60 -36.85 20.72
C ALA A 149 -14.89 -36.04 20.61
N GLU A 150 -15.06 -35.00 21.43
CA GLU A 150 -16.17 -34.04 21.33
C GLU A 150 -16.16 -33.33 19.98
N LEU A 151 -15.00 -32.85 19.51
CA LEU A 151 -14.87 -32.21 18.20
C LEU A 151 -15.27 -33.17 17.07
N PHE A 152 -14.76 -34.41 17.06
CA PHE A 152 -15.14 -35.39 16.03
C PHE A 152 -16.66 -35.69 16.07
N THR A 153 -17.21 -35.85 17.27
CA THR A 153 -18.64 -36.12 17.47
C THR A 153 -19.51 -34.95 16.99
N ALA A 154 -19.13 -33.72 17.32
CA ALA A 154 -19.83 -32.51 16.93
C ALA A 154 -19.81 -32.29 15.41
N LEU A 155 -18.74 -32.73 14.75
CA LEU A 155 -18.58 -32.65 13.30
C LEU A 155 -19.18 -33.85 12.57
N THR A 156 -19.85 -34.80 13.24
CA THR A 156 -20.42 -35.99 12.58
C THR A 156 -21.88 -36.18 12.98
N ASP A 157 -22.60 -37.06 12.26
CA ASP A 157 -24.00 -37.33 12.59
C ASP A 157 -24.08 -38.06 13.93
N ALA A 158 -24.66 -37.40 14.94
CA ALA A 158 -24.78 -37.93 16.31
C ALA A 158 -25.34 -39.38 16.40
N PRO A 159 -26.30 -39.83 15.56
CA PRO A 159 -26.75 -41.22 15.57
C PRO A 159 -25.68 -42.25 15.18
N ARG A 160 -24.73 -41.89 14.31
CA ARG A 160 -23.71 -42.81 13.78
C ARG A 160 -22.57 -43.08 14.77
N VAL A 161 -22.38 -42.18 15.73
CA VAL A 161 -21.31 -42.26 16.74
C VAL A 161 -21.83 -42.55 18.16
N ARG A 162 -23.16 -42.57 18.36
CA ARG A 162 -23.78 -42.85 19.67
C ARG A 162 -23.40 -44.24 20.17
N GLY A 163 -22.82 -44.30 21.37
CA GLY A 163 -22.40 -45.56 22.01
C GLY A 163 -21.10 -46.16 21.45
N ARG A 164 -20.36 -45.42 20.60
CA ARG A 164 -19.10 -45.83 19.95
C ARG A 164 -17.88 -45.04 20.47
N ALA A 165 -17.87 -44.74 21.77
CA ALA A 165 -16.85 -43.86 22.36
C ALA A 165 -15.42 -44.42 22.22
N ALA A 166 -15.26 -45.75 22.26
CA ALA A 166 -13.96 -46.39 22.13
C ALA A 166 -13.39 -46.25 20.71
N GLU A 167 -14.22 -46.42 19.69
CA GLU A 167 -13.85 -46.28 18.29
C GLU A 167 -13.54 -44.83 17.94
N VAL A 168 -14.34 -43.87 18.43
CA VAL A 168 -14.07 -42.44 18.29
C VAL A 168 -12.72 -42.08 18.92
N ALA A 169 -12.41 -42.59 20.12
CA ALA A 169 -11.13 -42.36 20.78
C ALA A 169 -9.93 -42.85 19.94
N LEU A 170 -10.08 -43.99 19.23
CA LEU A 170 -9.04 -44.51 18.34
C LEU A 170 -8.88 -43.65 17.08
N VAL A 171 -9.98 -43.17 16.49
CA VAL A 171 -9.94 -42.28 15.32
C VAL A 171 -9.22 -40.97 15.66
N VAL A 172 -9.60 -40.30 16.76
CA VAL A 172 -8.96 -39.03 17.13
C VAL A 172 -7.50 -39.21 17.55
N LYS A 173 -7.16 -40.36 18.14
CA LYS A 173 -5.77 -40.75 18.39
C LYS A 173 -4.98 -40.87 17.09
N ARG A 174 -5.53 -41.52 16.06
CA ARG A 174 -4.90 -41.61 14.72
C ARG A 174 -4.76 -40.26 14.03
N CYS A 175 -5.62 -39.30 14.38
CA CYS A 175 -5.50 -37.92 13.95
C CYS A 175 -4.46 -37.10 14.74
N GLY A 176 -3.71 -37.74 15.66
CA GLY A 176 -2.73 -37.07 16.52
C GLY A 176 -3.35 -36.09 17.53
N PHE A 177 -4.67 -36.18 17.77
CA PHE A 177 -5.45 -35.21 18.54
C PHE A 177 -5.35 -33.76 18.00
N LEU A 178 -5.08 -33.61 16.70
CA LEU A 178 -4.97 -32.31 16.04
C LEU A 178 -6.31 -31.90 15.41
N PRO A 179 -6.77 -30.65 15.59
CA PRO A 179 -8.06 -30.20 15.07
C PRO A 179 -8.23 -30.38 13.55
N MET A 180 -7.21 -30.03 12.74
CA MET A 180 -7.33 -30.11 11.28
C MET A 180 -7.50 -31.57 10.79
N PRO A 181 -6.64 -32.53 11.16
CA PRO A 181 -6.83 -33.94 10.81
C PRO A 181 -8.17 -34.52 11.27
N ILE A 182 -8.65 -34.13 12.46
CA ILE A 182 -9.98 -34.53 12.97
C ILE A 182 -11.09 -34.01 12.06
N ARG A 183 -11.03 -32.74 11.61
CA ARG A 183 -11.99 -32.17 10.66
C ARG A 183 -12.01 -32.93 9.34
N VAL A 184 -10.83 -33.26 8.79
CA VAL A 184 -10.70 -34.05 7.55
C VAL A 184 -11.32 -35.45 7.72
N ALA A 185 -11.00 -36.16 8.81
CA ALA A 185 -11.56 -37.48 9.09
C ALA A 185 -13.09 -37.45 9.29
N ALA A 186 -13.60 -36.45 10.02
CA ALA A 186 -15.02 -36.26 10.23
C ALA A 186 -15.76 -35.93 8.92
N ALA A 187 -15.20 -35.05 8.09
CA ALA A 187 -15.76 -34.69 6.79
C ALA A 187 -15.81 -35.89 5.84
N LEU A 188 -14.74 -36.67 5.80
CA LEU A 188 -14.69 -37.92 5.05
C LEU A 188 -15.77 -38.91 5.52
N PHE A 189 -15.95 -39.06 6.84
CA PHE A 189 -16.97 -39.94 7.40
C PHE A 189 -18.40 -39.49 7.08
N ARG A 190 -18.67 -38.18 7.13
CA ARG A 190 -19.97 -37.61 6.73
C ARG A 190 -20.27 -37.86 5.26
N ARG A 191 -19.30 -37.67 4.38
CA ARG A 191 -19.44 -37.89 2.93
C ARG A 191 -19.83 -39.34 2.59
N HIS A 192 -19.35 -40.31 3.38
CA HIS A 192 -19.68 -41.72 3.22
C HIS A 192 -20.68 -42.19 4.29
N ASP A 193 -21.96 -41.86 4.08
CA ASP A 193 -23.09 -42.18 4.96
C ASP A 193 -23.22 -43.68 5.33
N LYS A 194 -22.83 -44.58 4.42
CA LYS A 194 -22.89 -46.04 4.61
C LYS A 194 -21.68 -46.64 5.30
N TRP A 195 -20.61 -45.88 5.52
CA TRP A 195 -19.41 -46.42 6.17
C TRP A 195 -19.66 -46.66 7.66
N PRO A 196 -19.33 -47.86 8.17
CA PRO A 196 -19.22 -48.07 9.61
C PRO A 196 -17.93 -47.38 10.12
N LEU A 197 -17.91 -46.96 11.39
CA LEU A 197 -16.78 -46.21 11.95
C LEU A 197 -15.48 -47.03 11.96
N GLU A 198 -15.61 -48.34 12.09
CA GLU A 198 -14.53 -49.33 12.04
C GLU A 198 -13.83 -49.34 10.68
N HIS A 199 -14.56 -49.05 9.59
CA HIS A 199 -13.97 -48.97 8.26
C HIS A 199 -13.09 -47.73 8.12
N LEU A 200 -13.56 -46.56 8.60
CA LEU A 200 -12.73 -45.35 8.65
C LEU A 200 -11.47 -45.58 9.48
N LEU A 201 -11.62 -46.18 10.66
CA LEU A 201 -10.49 -46.50 11.51
C LEU A 201 -9.48 -47.36 10.76
N HIS A 202 -9.93 -48.47 10.15
CA HIS A 202 -9.06 -49.36 9.39
C HIS A 202 -8.25 -48.64 8.30
N LEU A 203 -8.88 -47.73 7.54
CA LEU A 203 -8.19 -46.93 6.53
C LEU A 203 -7.11 -46.02 7.15
N LEU A 204 -7.40 -45.39 8.29
CA LEU A 204 -6.41 -44.57 9.01
C LEU A 204 -5.24 -45.40 9.54
N GLU A 205 -5.44 -46.68 9.88
CA GLU A 205 -4.38 -47.56 10.37
C GLU A 205 -3.42 -48.05 9.28
N GLN A 206 -3.89 -48.16 8.03
CA GLN A 206 -3.06 -48.54 6.87
C GLN A 206 -1.98 -47.51 6.53
N GLY A 207 -2.04 -46.33 7.17
CA GLY A 207 -1.15 -45.19 6.94
C GLY A 207 0.28 -45.29 7.47
N GLY A 208 0.60 -46.30 8.28
CA GLY A 208 1.91 -46.46 8.91
C GLY A 208 1.93 -46.12 10.42
N PRO A 209 3.13 -46.07 11.06
CA PRO A 209 3.27 -45.83 12.49
C PRO A 209 2.87 -44.42 12.91
N LEU A 210 2.16 -44.32 14.05
CA LEU A 210 1.69 -43.05 14.65
C LEU A 210 2.78 -42.01 14.95
N ALA A 211 4.04 -42.44 15.15
CA ALA A 211 5.14 -41.55 15.52
C ALA A 211 5.70 -40.72 14.35
N GLU A 212 5.37 -41.11 13.11
CA GLU A 212 5.81 -40.42 11.87
C GLU A 212 4.66 -39.67 11.19
N ASP A 213 3.44 -39.79 11.72
CA ASP A 213 2.20 -39.37 11.08
C ASP A 213 1.60 -38.18 11.88
N ASP A 214 2.08 -36.97 11.60
CA ASP A 214 1.61 -35.68 12.17
C ASP A 214 0.16 -35.34 11.74
N GLY A 215 -0.74 -36.32 11.81
CA GLY A 215 -2.12 -36.24 11.33
C GLY A 215 -2.28 -36.28 9.81
N ILE A 216 -1.25 -36.71 9.07
CA ILE A 216 -1.28 -36.85 7.61
C ILE A 216 -2.17 -38.04 7.19
N ALA A 217 -2.37 -39.04 8.04
CA ALA A 217 -3.22 -40.19 7.77
C ALA A 217 -4.61 -39.80 7.27
N ALA A 218 -5.29 -38.87 7.95
CA ALA A 218 -6.62 -38.41 7.55
C ALA A 218 -6.58 -37.73 6.17
N VAL A 219 -5.55 -36.92 5.92
CA VAL A 219 -5.32 -36.23 4.64
C VAL A 219 -5.10 -37.25 3.51
N ARG A 220 -4.21 -38.22 3.72
CA ARG A 220 -3.89 -39.28 2.75
C ARG A 220 -5.10 -40.14 2.44
N VAL A 221 -5.85 -40.58 3.44
CA VAL A 221 -7.07 -41.38 3.24
C VAL A 221 -8.12 -40.56 2.48
N SER A 222 -8.35 -39.30 2.86
CA SER A 222 -9.28 -38.41 2.16
C SER A 222 -8.86 -38.22 0.69
N TYR A 223 -7.58 -37.95 0.43
CA TYR A 223 -7.01 -37.84 -0.91
C TYR A 223 -7.19 -39.13 -1.74
N GLN A 224 -7.03 -40.31 -1.13
CA GLN A 224 -7.25 -41.60 -1.80
C GLN A 224 -8.72 -41.87 -2.12
N GLN A 225 -9.68 -41.21 -1.49
CA GLN A 225 -11.11 -41.31 -1.86
C GLN A 225 -11.53 -40.33 -2.95
N LEU A 226 -10.70 -39.34 -3.28
CA LEU A 226 -10.95 -38.42 -4.37
C LEU A 226 -10.89 -39.13 -5.73
N GLY A 227 -11.76 -38.70 -6.65
CA GLY A 227 -11.63 -39.04 -8.06
C GLY A 227 -10.45 -38.30 -8.71
N GLU A 228 -10.08 -38.71 -9.92
CA GLU A 228 -8.91 -38.15 -10.60
C GLU A 228 -9.01 -36.62 -10.84
N PRO A 229 -10.16 -36.05 -11.25
CA PRO A 229 -10.29 -34.60 -11.38
C PRO A 229 -10.02 -33.83 -10.08
N GLN A 230 -10.54 -34.31 -8.94
CA GLN A 230 -10.31 -33.67 -7.64
C GLN A 230 -8.86 -33.82 -7.17
N ARG A 231 -8.24 -35.00 -7.38
CA ARG A 231 -6.81 -35.21 -7.07
C ARG A 231 -5.91 -34.31 -7.91
N ALA A 232 -6.23 -34.15 -9.19
CA ALA A 232 -5.52 -33.26 -10.08
C ALA A 232 -5.61 -31.81 -9.59
N MET A 233 -6.82 -31.31 -9.29
CA MET A 233 -7.01 -29.97 -8.73
C MET A 233 -6.24 -29.79 -7.40
N PHE A 234 -6.34 -30.75 -6.48
CA PHE A 234 -5.62 -30.72 -5.21
C PHE A 234 -4.10 -30.62 -5.40
N ARG A 235 -3.50 -31.42 -6.29
CA ARG A 235 -2.05 -31.33 -6.60
C ARG A 235 -1.68 -29.98 -7.21
N LEU A 236 -2.51 -29.46 -8.11
CA LEU A 236 -2.28 -28.16 -8.73
C LEU A 236 -2.24 -27.02 -7.69
N LEU A 237 -3.20 -27.01 -6.76
CA LEU A 237 -3.27 -26.04 -5.67
C LEU A 237 -2.07 -26.15 -4.70
N GLY A 238 -1.49 -27.34 -4.55
CA GLY A 238 -0.22 -27.52 -3.82
C GLY A 238 0.94 -26.72 -4.42
N GLY A 239 0.94 -26.50 -5.73
CA GLY A 239 1.94 -25.71 -6.47
C GLY A 239 1.65 -24.21 -6.54
N LEU A 240 0.55 -23.74 -5.92
CA LEU A 240 0.13 -22.34 -5.98
C LEU A 240 1.21 -21.40 -5.39
N PRO A 241 1.63 -20.35 -6.12
CA PRO A 241 2.62 -19.41 -5.60
C PRO A 241 2.07 -18.57 -4.44
N GLY A 242 0.80 -18.18 -4.51
CA GLY A 242 0.12 -17.35 -3.52
C GLY A 242 -0.53 -18.12 -2.35
N PRO A 243 -1.07 -17.40 -1.36
CA PRO A 243 -1.77 -17.98 -0.21
C PRO A 243 -3.11 -18.64 -0.57
N ASP A 244 -3.82 -18.13 -1.57
CA ASP A 244 -5.18 -18.54 -1.91
C ASP A 244 -5.46 -18.38 -3.40
N VAL A 245 -6.62 -18.90 -3.85
CA VAL A 245 -7.09 -18.69 -5.21
C VAL A 245 -8.60 -18.50 -5.24
N ASP A 246 -9.06 -17.61 -6.11
CA ASP A 246 -10.48 -17.52 -6.46
C ASP A 246 -10.87 -18.61 -7.48
N VAL A 247 -12.16 -18.73 -7.78
CA VAL A 247 -12.66 -19.74 -8.73
C VAL A 247 -12.08 -19.53 -10.14
N ALA A 248 -11.91 -18.29 -10.59
CA ALA A 248 -11.40 -17.99 -11.93
C ALA A 248 -9.92 -18.36 -12.08
N GLY A 249 -9.08 -18.04 -11.08
CA GLY A 249 -7.70 -18.48 -11.00
C GLY A 249 -7.58 -20.00 -10.89
N GLY A 250 -8.47 -20.65 -10.13
CA GLY A 250 -8.58 -22.11 -10.08
C GLY A 250 -8.89 -22.73 -11.44
N ALA A 251 -9.80 -22.12 -12.20
CA ALA A 251 -10.13 -22.54 -13.57
C ALA A 251 -8.95 -22.41 -14.53
N ALA A 252 -8.23 -21.28 -14.47
CA ALA A 252 -7.02 -21.06 -15.27
C ALA A 252 -5.93 -22.09 -14.95
N LEU A 253 -5.69 -22.32 -13.66
CA LEU A 253 -4.72 -23.30 -13.16
C LEU A 253 -5.07 -24.71 -13.67
N ALA A 254 -6.31 -25.15 -13.52
CA ALA A 254 -6.78 -26.45 -13.99
C ALA A 254 -6.89 -26.56 -15.52
N GLY A 255 -7.05 -25.44 -16.22
CA GLY A 255 -7.31 -25.43 -17.66
C GLY A 255 -8.73 -25.90 -18.00
N CYS A 256 -9.71 -25.55 -17.15
CA CYS A 256 -11.13 -25.86 -17.34
C CYS A 256 -11.98 -24.58 -17.32
N ASP A 257 -13.30 -24.71 -17.45
CA ASP A 257 -14.21 -23.58 -17.26
C ASP A 257 -14.44 -23.27 -15.76
N VAL A 258 -15.03 -22.10 -15.50
CA VAL A 258 -15.30 -21.59 -14.14
C VAL A 258 -16.30 -22.45 -13.37
N VAL A 259 -17.25 -23.11 -14.07
CA VAL A 259 -18.28 -23.93 -13.43
C VAL A 259 -17.67 -25.23 -12.90
N GLU A 260 -16.84 -25.88 -13.70
CA GLU A 260 -16.12 -27.09 -13.31
C GLU A 260 -15.09 -26.80 -12.22
N ALA A 261 -14.37 -25.67 -12.31
CA ALA A 261 -13.43 -25.27 -11.26
C ALA A 261 -14.14 -25.08 -9.91
N ARG A 262 -15.27 -24.38 -9.91
CA ARG A 262 -16.11 -24.19 -8.72
C ARG A 262 -16.52 -25.52 -8.11
N ARG A 263 -17.08 -26.41 -8.93
CA ARG A 263 -17.49 -27.76 -8.49
C ARG A 263 -16.33 -28.51 -7.84
N LEU A 264 -15.14 -28.48 -8.43
CA LEU A 264 -13.96 -29.16 -7.89
C LEU A 264 -13.45 -28.52 -6.59
N LEU A 265 -13.47 -27.19 -6.49
CA LEU A 265 -13.07 -26.46 -5.28
C LEU A 265 -14.06 -26.71 -4.13
N ASP A 266 -15.37 -26.66 -4.41
CA ASP A 266 -16.43 -26.98 -3.45
C ASP A 266 -16.32 -28.43 -2.96
N GLU A 267 -16.10 -29.39 -3.86
CA GLU A 267 -15.94 -30.80 -3.47
C GLU A 267 -14.71 -31.06 -2.61
N LEU A 268 -13.61 -30.32 -2.82
CA LEU A 268 -12.43 -30.37 -1.97
C LEU A 268 -12.66 -29.67 -0.62
N HIS A 269 -13.42 -28.58 -0.61
CA HIS A 269 -13.84 -27.88 0.60
C HIS A 269 -14.77 -28.75 1.46
N GLU A 270 -15.73 -29.46 0.86
CA GLU A 270 -16.67 -30.37 1.54
C GLU A 270 -15.96 -31.46 2.35
N VAL A 271 -14.82 -31.98 1.86
CA VAL A 271 -13.97 -32.95 2.57
C VAL A 271 -12.90 -32.30 3.45
N SER A 272 -12.98 -30.98 3.67
CA SER A 272 -12.06 -30.18 4.49
C SER A 272 -10.60 -30.24 4.03
N LEU A 273 -10.36 -30.45 2.73
CA LEU A 273 -9.04 -30.33 2.12
C LEU A 273 -8.72 -28.90 1.66
N LEU A 274 -9.72 -28.02 1.66
CA LEU A 274 -9.61 -26.58 1.45
C LEU A 274 -10.42 -25.82 2.51
N GLU A 275 -9.99 -24.60 2.81
CA GLU A 275 -10.77 -23.64 3.57
C GLU A 275 -11.24 -22.51 2.65
N GLU A 276 -12.51 -22.14 2.76
CA GLU A 276 -13.04 -20.94 2.12
C GLU A 276 -12.73 -19.73 3.02
N ALA A 277 -11.73 -18.94 2.63
CA ALA A 277 -11.25 -17.79 3.41
C ALA A 277 -12.15 -16.56 3.25
N ALA A 278 -12.79 -16.45 2.09
CA ALA A 278 -13.81 -15.48 1.73
C ALA A 278 -14.74 -16.13 0.70
N PRO A 279 -15.96 -15.61 0.45
CA PRO A 279 -16.87 -16.19 -0.53
C PRO A 279 -16.17 -16.48 -1.86
N GLU A 280 -16.20 -17.73 -2.28
CA GLU A 280 -15.59 -18.25 -3.51
C GLU A 280 -14.05 -18.15 -3.58
N ARG A 281 -13.38 -18.06 -2.43
CA ARG A 281 -11.92 -17.97 -2.33
C ARG A 281 -11.36 -19.02 -1.40
N TYR A 282 -10.50 -19.88 -1.96
CA TYR A 282 -10.07 -21.11 -1.31
C TYR A 282 -8.57 -21.07 -1.03
N GLN A 283 -8.19 -21.53 0.16
CA GLN A 283 -6.81 -21.67 0.59
C GLN A 283 -6.54 -23.08 1.12
N MET A 284 -5.28 -23.52 1.01
CA MET A 284 -4.80 -24.73 1.66
C MET A 284 -4.13 -24.37 2.98
N LEU A 285 -4.53 -25.03 4.06
CA LEU A 285 -3.76 -25.00 5.30
C LEU A 285 -2.34 -25.53 5.06
N ASP A 286 -1.34 -24.96 5.71
CA ASP A 286 0.07 -25.28 5.44
C ASP A 286 0.40 -26.79 5.38
N PRO A 287 -0.12 -27.67 6.26
CA PRO A 287 0.17 -29.11 6.17
C PRO A 287 -0.46 -29.76 4.93
N LEU A 288 -1.65 -29.30 4.51
CA LEU A 288 -2.32 -29.78 3.31
C LEU A 288 -1.56 -29.33 2.06
N LYS A 289 -1.11 -28.07 2.03
CA LYS A 289 -0.28 -27.54 0.94
C LYS A 289 1.04 -28.31 0.84
N ALA A 290 1.69 -28.59 1.97
CA ALA A 290 2.92 -29.39 2.01
C ALA A 290 2.71 -30.83 1.49
N TYR A 291 1.59 -31.47 1.86
CA TYR A 291 1.23 -32.80 1.35
C TYR A 291 0.95 -32.77 -0.16
N ALA A 292 0.18 -31.78 -0.63
CA ALA A 292 -0.14 -31.61 -2.05
C ALA A 292 1.10 -31.33 -2.91
N ALA A 293 2.03 -30.51 -2.39
CA ALA A 293 3.25 -30.12 -3.08
C ALA A 293 4.31 -31.24 -3.19
N ALA A 294 4.12 -32.38 -2.51
CA ALA A 294 4.99 -33.54 -2.63
C ALA A 294 5.01 -34.12 -4.06
N GLU A 295 3.91 -33.96 -4.81
CA GLU A 295 3.85 -34.22 -6.24
C GLU A 295 3.78 -32.88 -7.00
N PRO A 296 4.86 -32.46 -7.69
CA PRO A 296 4.92 -31.12 -8.27
C PRO A 296 3.88 -30.94 -9.38
N ALA A 297 3.19 -29.81 -9.34
CA ALA A 297 2.26 -29.41 -10.38
C ALA A 297 2.98 -29.27 -11.74
N PRO A 298 2.34 -29.65 -12.87
CA PRO A 298 2.90 -29.44 -14.19
C PRO A 298 3.21 -27.96 -14.44
N ARG A 299 4.43 -27.66 -14.91
CA ARG A 299 4.87 -26.27 -15.20
C ARG A 299 3.86 -25.52 -16.08
N GLN A 300 3.24 -26.18 -17.04
CA GLN A 300 2.25 -25.57 -17.93
C GLN A 300 0.99 -25.08 -17.20
N ALA A 301 0.56 -25.74 -16.14
CA ALA A 301 -0.58 -25.30 -15.34
C ALA A 301 -0.27 -24.00 -14.59
N LEU A 302 0.94 -23.91 -14.02
CA LEU A 302 1.41 -22.70 -13.35
C LEU A 302 1.60 -21.55 -14.35
N VAL A 303 2.08 -21.83 -15.56
CA VAL A 303 2.16 -20.82 -16.64
C VAL A 303 0.76 -20.32 -17.04
N ARG A 304 -0.26 -21.18 -17.13
CA ARG A 304 -1.65 -20.73 -17.36
C ARG A 304 -2.17 -19.82 -16.25
N LEU A 305 -1.84 -20.11 -14.99
CA LEU A 305 -2.18 -19.25 -13.87
C LEU A 305 -1.48 -17.88 -13.98
N LEU A 306 -0.20 -17.87 -14.35
CA LEU A 306 0.53 -16.60 -14.59
C LEU A 306 -0.02 -15.82 -15.79
N ASP A 307 -0.43 -16.51 -16.86
CA ASP A 307 -1.12 -15.90 -18.00
C ASP A 307 -2.47 -15.29 -17.56
N PHE A 308 -3.24 -15.97 -16.70
CA PHE A 308 -4.45 -15.42 -16.08
C PHE A 308 -4.13 -14.14 -15.31
N TYR A 309 -3.18 -14.18 -14.36
CA TYR A 309 -2.82 -13.00 -13.59
C TYR A 309 -2.35 -11.84 -14.47
N LEU A 310 -1.56 -12.11 -15.50
CA LEU A 310 -1.07 -11.07 -16.41
C LEU A 310 -2.21 -10.43 -17.21
N VAL A 311 -3.07 -11.25 -17.82
CA VAL A 311 -4.20 -10.76 -18.64
C VAL A 311 -5.22 -10.02 -17.77
N THR A 312 -5.57 -10.58 -16.62
CA THR A 312 -6.54 -9.98 -15.71
C THR A 312 -6.00 -8.72 -15.06
N LEU A 313 -4.72 -8.67 -14.68
CA LEU A 313 -4.10 -7.46 -14.15
C LEU A 313 -4.06 -6.35 -15.20
N ALA A 314 -3.71 -6.64 -16.47
CA ALA A 314 -3.73 -5.65 -17.53
C ALA A 314 -5.14 -5.06 -17.72
N ALA A 315 -6.18 -5.91 -17.74
CA ALA A 315 -7.57 -5.47 -17.82
C ALA A 315 -8.00 -4.65 -16.57
N ALA A 316 -7.62 -5.10 -15.37
CA ALA A 316 -7.94 -4.42 -14.12
C ALA A 316 -7.27 -3.05 -14.02
N VAL A 317 -5.99 -2.94 -14.39
CA VAL A 317 -5.25 -1.66 -14.42
C VAL A 317 -5.82 -0.75 -15.51
N GLY A 318 -6.24 -1.29 -16.66
CA GLY A 318 -6.91 -0.52 -17.71
C GLY A 318 -8.23 0.09 -17.24
N ALA A 319 -9.01 -0.62 -16.43
CA ALA A 319 -10.24 -0.10 -15.83
C ALA A 319 -9.97 0.85 -14.65
N ALA A 320 -9.02 0.51 -13.77
CA ALA A 320 -8.68 1.25 -12.57
C ALA A 320 -7.92 2.57 -12.86
N TYR A 321 -7.14 2.60 -13.94
CA TYR A 321 -6.28 3.73 -14.29
C TYR A 321 -6.38 3.99 -15.80
N PRO A 322 -7.53 4.44 -16.31
CA PRO A 322 -7.80 4.53 -17.75
C PRO A 322 -6.79 5.44 -18.48
N PHE A 323 -6.29 6.47 -17.80
CA PHE A 323 -5.28 7.40 -18.34
C PHE A 323 -3.86 6.81 -18.42
N ASP A 324 -3.60 5.63 -17.88
CA ASP A 324 -2.33 4.91 -18.00
C ASP A 324 -2.36 3.83 -19.10
N GLN A 325 -3.53 3.51 -19.65
CA GLN A 325 -3.72 2.37 -20.55
C GLN A 325 -2.77 2.40 -21.76
N ALA A 326 -2.55 3.60 -22.33
CA ALA A 326 -1.67 3.80 -23.47
C ALA A 326 -0.18 3.55 -23.18
N GLN A 327 0.22 3.52 -21.90
CA GLN A 327 1.59 3.29 -21.44
C GLN A 327 1.82 1.88 -20.88
N GLN A 328 0.78 1.04 -20.88
CA GLN A 328 0.92 -0.34 -20.40
C GLN A 328 1.78 -1.17 -21.37
N PRO A 329 2.59 -2.11 -20.84
CA PRO A 329 3.33 -3.02 -21.70
C PRO A 329 2.38 -3.90 -22.51
N ALA A 330 2.67 -4.06 -23.80
CA ALA A 330 1.90 -4.95 -24.65
C ALA A 330 2.04 -6.41 -24.20
N SER A 331 0.95 -7.17 -24.32
CA SER A 331 0.90 -8.61 -24.09
C SER A 331 0.09 -9.28 -25.19
N ASP A 332 0.61 -10.40 -25.70
CA ASP A 332 -0.05 -11.28 -26.67
C ASP A 332 -0.76 -12.46 -25.98
N ARG A 333 -0.77 -12.48 -24.65
CA ARG A 333 -1.37 -13.55 -23.84
C ARG A 333 -2.88 -13.45 -23.84
N SER A 334 -3.54 -14.61 -23.74
CA SER A 334 -4.99 -14.70 -23.61
C SER A 334 -5.37 -15.68 -22.51
N CYS A 335 -6.46 -15.37 -21.82
CA CYS A 335 -7.02 -16.21 -20.79
C CYS A 335 -8.56 -16.16 -20.89
N PRO A 336 -9.23 -17.25 -21.33
CA PRO A 336 -10.67 -17.26 -21.53
C PRO A 336 -11.51 -17.04 -20.26
N VAL A 337 -10.92 -17.30 -19.09
CA VAL A 337 -11.58 -17.16 -17.79
C VAL A 337 -11.24 -15.84 -17.09
N ALA A 338 -10.48 -14.95 -17.74
CA ALA A 338 -10.20 -13.63 -17.19
C ALA A 338 -11.51 -12.80 -17.07
N PRO A 339 -11.82 -12.24 -15.90
CA PRO A 339 -13.00 -11.41 -15.73
C PRO A 339 -12.88 -10.10 -16.51
N ALA A 340 -14.02 -9.54 -16.89
CA ALA A 340 -14.13 -8.16 -17.36
C ALA A 340 -14.46 -7.24 -16.18
N PHE A 341 -13.99 -6.00 -16.24
CA PHE A 341 -14.22 -4.99 -15.21
C PHE A 341 -15.18 -3.93 -15.74
N ALA A 342 -16.27 -3.69 -15.00
CA ALA A 342 -17.32 -2.76 -15.39
C ALA A 342 -16.93 -1.29 -15.14
N ASP A 343 -16.14 -1.04 -14.09
CA ASP A 343 -15.77 0.30 -13.63
C ASP A 343 -14.40 0.28 -12.94
N GLU A 344 -13.91 1.48 -12.64
CA GLU A 344 -12.65 1.75 -11.93
C GLU A 344 -12.58 1.01 -10.58
N ALA A 345 -13.66 1.10 -9.80
CA ALA A 345 -13.72 0.54 -8.46
C ALA A 345 -13.64 -1.00 -8.47
N ALA A 346 -14.22 -1.67 -9.49
CA ALA A 346 -14.12 -3.10 -9.68
C ALA A 346 -12.68 -3.54 -9.98
N GLY A 347 -11.97 -2.80 -10.84
CA GLY A 347 -10.55 -3.03 -11.11
C GLY A 347 -9.70 -2.90 -9.85
N LEU A 348 -9.86 -1.81 -9.11
CA LEU A 348 -9.13 -1.56 -7.86
C LEU A 348 -9.41 -2.63 -6.79
N ARG A 349 -10.68 -3.04 -6.61
CA ARG A 349 -11.04 -4.11 -5.66
C ARG A 349 -10.37 -5.43 -5.99
N TRP A 350 -10.32 -5.79 -7.29
CA TRP A 350 -9.66 -7.03 -7.71
C TRP A 350 -8.14 -6.96 -7.51
N ILE A 351 -7.48 -5.85 -7.88
CA ILE A 351 -6.04 -5.68 -7.66
C ILE A 351 -5.72 -5.78 -6.16
N ALA A 352 -6.53 -5.15 -5.31
CA ALA A 352 -6.36 -5.23 -3.86
C ALA A 352 -6.52 -6.66 -3.33
N ALA A 353 -7.54 -7.40 -3.79
CA ALA A 353 -7.77 -8.78 -3.37
C ALA A 353 -6.66 -9.75 -3.85
N GLU A 354 -6.12 -9.54 -5.04
CA GLU A 354 -5.09 -10.39 -5.65
C GLU A 354 -3.66 -9.95 -5.37
N ARG A 355 -3.44 -8.85 -4.62
CA ARG A 355 -2.11 -8.28 -4.38
C ARG A 355 -1.08 -9.33 -3.97
N ASP A 356 -1.37 -10.09 -2.91
CA ASP A 356 -0.44 -11.09 -2.37
C ASP A 356 -0.16 -12.21 -3.38
N ASN A 357 -1.19 -12.60 -4.14
CA ASN A 357 -1.07 -13.58 -5.21
C ASN A 357 -0.20 -13.06 -6.36
N LEU A 358 -0.32 -11.77 -6.73
CA LEU A 358 0.46 -11.13 -7.79
C LEU A 358 1.93 -10.95 -7.39
N VAL A 359 2.22 -10.52 -6.15
CA VAL A 359 3.59 -10.44 -5.62
C VAL A 359 4.24 -11.82 -5.59
N ALA A 360 3.50 -12.83 -5.13
CA ALA A 360 3.97 -14.21 -5.12
C ALA A 360 4.19 -14.75 -6.55
N ALA A 361 3.30 -14.43 -7.49
CA ALA A 361 3.42 -14.78 -8.91
C ALA A 361 4.68 -14.18 -9.56
N ILE A 362 5.01 -12.91 -9.30
CA ILE A 362 6.25 -12.27 -9.79
C ILE A 362 7.48 -13.00 -9.27
N ARG A 363 7.54 -13.27 -7.97
CA ARG A 363 8.67 -13.97 -7.34
C ARG A 363 8.79 -15.41 -7.84
N PHE A 364 7.66 -16.09 -8.03
CA PHE A 364 7.62 -17.43 -8.60
C PHE A 364 8.13 -17.43 -10.05
N ALA A 365 7.66 -16.52 -10.89
CA ALA A 365 8.10 -16.37 -12.27
C ALA A 365 9.62 -16.12 -12.37
N ALA A 366 10.15 -15.25 -11.51
CA ALA A 366 11.58 -14.95 -11.45
C ALA A 366 12.43 -16.19 -11.09
N ARG A 367 11.95 -17.05 -10.20
CA ARG A 367 12.66 -18.29 -9.79
C ARG A 367 12.59 -19.41 -10.82
N HIS A 368 11.67 -19.35 -11.77
CA HIS A 368 11.41 -20.41 -12.75
C HIS A 368 11.73 -19.99 -14.20
N ASP A 369 12.57 -18.97 -14.35
CA ASP A 369 13.04 -18.43 -15.63
C ASP A 369 11.88 -18.05 -16.57
N LEU A 370 10.90 -17.32 -16.03
CA LEU A 370 9.77 -16.75 -16.77
C LEU A 370 9.88 -15.21 -16.79
N PRO A 371 10.86 -14.64 -17.53
CA PRO A 371 11.14 -13.21 -17.51
C PRO A 371 9.93 -12.38 -17.94
N GLU A 372 9.22 -12.82 -19.00
CA GLU A 372 8.09 -12.09 -19.58
C GLU A 372 6.92 -11.88 -18.61
N HIS A 373 6.65 -12.86 -17.74
CA HIS A 373 5.67 -12.74 -16.65
C HIS A 373 6.23 -11.90 -15.50
N THR A 374 7.50 -12.12 -15.14
CA THR A 374 8.15 -11.42 -14.02
C THR A 374 8.08 -9.90 -14.21
N TRP A 375 8.57 -9.39 -15.34
CA TRP A 375 8.70 -7.96 -15.52
C TRP A 375 7.38 -7.28 -15.86
N ARG A 376 6.49 -7.91 -16.66
CA ARG A 376 5.20 -7.29 -16.99
C ARG A 376 4.28 -7.19 -15.79
N LEU A 377 4.21 -8.23 -14.94
CA LEU A 377 3.41 -8.17 -13.72
C LEU A 377 3.94 -7.06 -12.79
N ALA A 378 5.26 -6.98 -12.59
CA ALA A 378 5.87 -5.95 -11.76
C ALA A 378 5.63 -4.53 -12.32
N VAL A 379 5.76 -4.37 -13.64
CA VAL A 379 5.52 -3.08 -14.32
C VAL A 379 4.05 -2.70 -14.32
N LEU A 380 3.10 -3.63 -14.38
CA LEU A 380 1.66 -3.31 -14.34
C LEU A 380 1.19 -2.94 -12.93
N LEU A 381 1.72 -3.58 -11.89
CA LEU A 381 1.36 -3.32 -10.49
C LEU A 381 1.81 -1.96 -9.95
N TRP A 382 2.77 -1.31 -10.63
CA TRP A 382 3.44 -0.10 -10.14
C TRP A 382 2.47 0.99 -9.68
N ARG A 383 1.38 1.23 -10.41
CA ARG A 383 0.46 2.34 -10.14
C ARG A 383 -0.29 2.09 -8.85
N TYR A 384 -0.76 0.86 -8.64
CA TYR A 384 -1.42 0.46 -7.41
C TYR A 384 -0.49 0.63 -6.21
N PHE A 385 0.77 0.19 -6.30
CA PHE A 385 1.74 0.40 -5.22
C PHE A 385 2.05 1.87 -4.98
N ASN A 386 2.13 2.68 -6.04
CA ASN A 386 2.38 4.11 -5.93
C ASN A 386 1.22 4.85 -5.25
N THR A 387 -0.03 4.47 -5.52
CA THR A 387 -1.21 5.08 -4.88
C THR A 387 -1.45 4.53 -3.47
N THR A 388 -0.99 3.32 -3.16
CA THR A 388 -1.15 2.70 -1.84
C THR A 388 0.08 2.82 -0.93
N ASN A 389 1.14 3.52 -1.36
CA ASN A 389 2.42 3.70 -0.65
C ASN A 389 3.09 2.38 -0.19
N GLN A 390 2.93 1.32 -0.97
CA GLN A 390 3.52 -0.01 -0.73
C GLN A 390 4.91 -0.14 -1.36
N PHE A 391 5.82 0.73 -0.93
CA PHE A 391 7.11 0.91 -1.60
C PHE A 391 8.10 -0.27 -1.50
N GLU A 392 8.00 -1.13 -0.48
CA GLU A 392 8.95 -2.25 -0.30
C GLU A 392 8.68 -3.35 -1.32
N ASP A 393 7.44 -3.85 -1.39
CA ASP A 393 7.04 -4.79 -2.43
C ASP A 393 7.17 -4.19 -3.83
N TRP A 394 6.88 -2.89 -4.00
CA TRP A 394 7.08 -2.22 -5.29
C TRP A 394 8.53 -2.29 -5.78
N ILE A 395 9.49 -1.87 -4.96
CA ILE A 395 10.90 -1.87 -5.34
C ILE A 395 11.40 -3.31 -5.45
N GLY A 396 11.07 -4.19 -4.49
CA GLY A 396 11.52 -5.58 -4.50
C GLY A 396 11.07 -6.36 -5.73
N THR A 397 9.82 -6.16 -6.18
CA THR A 397 9.31 -6.78 -7.42
C THR A 397 9.95 -6.19 -8.68
N LEU A 398 10.21 -4.89 -8.72
CA LEU A 398 10.92 -4.26 -9.84
C LEU A 398 12.41 -4.63 -9.90
N GLU A 399 13.09 -4.80 -8.77
CA GLU A 399 14.49 -5.27 -8.72
C GLU A 399 14.60 -6.74 -9.18
N LEU A 400 13.61 -7.57 -8.84
CA LEU A 400 13.48 -8.92 -9.39
C LEU A 400 13.28 -8.88 -10.91
N ALA A 401 12.38 -8.03 -11.38
CA ALA A 401 12.17 -7.81 -12.81
C ALA A 401 13.45 -7.32 -13.50
N TRP A 402 14.19 -6.40 -12.89
CA TRP A 402 15.44 -5.88 -13.45
C TRP A 402 16.47 -6.98 -13.61
N ARG A 403 16.65 -7.86 -12.59
CA ARG A 403 17.56 -9.01 -12.68
C ARG A 403 17.21 -9.97 -13.82
N THR A 404 15.94 -10.14 -14.15
CA THR A 404 15.54 -11.03 -15.25
C THR A 404 15.72 -10.37 -16.62
N VAL A 405 15.32 -9.11 -16.80
CA VAL A 405 15.44 -8.42 -18.10
C VAL A 405 16.85 -7.96 -18.42
N SER A 406 17.68 -7.65 -17.41
CA SER A 406 19.09 -7.26 -17.62
C SER A 406 19.98 -8.42 -18.05
N ALA A 407 19.58 -9.66 -17.76
CA ALA A 407 20.27 -10.86 -18.21
C ALA A 407 20.12 -11.11 -19.73
N ASP A 408 19.11 -10.50 -20.37
CA ASP A 408 18.90 -10.58 -21.82
C ASP A 408 19.13 -9.21 -22.47
N PRO A 409 20.33 -8.96 -23.05
CA PRO A 409 20.63 -7.69 -23.73
C PRO A 409 19.71 -7.37 -24.92
N GLY A 410 19.00 -8.36 -25.47
CA GLY A 410 18.05 -8.18 -26.56
C GLY A 410 16.69 -7.63 -26.12
N ASN A 411 16.37 -7.67 -24.82
CA ASN A 411 15.08 -7.24 -24.29
C ASN A 411 15.07 -5.75 -23.92
N ASP A 412 15.40 -4.88 -24.88
CA ASP A 412 15.40 -3.43 -24.68
C ASP A 412 14.00 -2.94 -24.25
N TYR A 413 12.92 -3.57 -24.71
CA TYR A 413 11.54 -3.21 -24.35
C TYR A 413 11.24 -3.44 -22.86
N GLY A 414 11.49 -4.65 -22.35
CA GLY A 414 11.31 -4.97 -20.93
C GLY A 414 12.25 -4.14 -20.05
N GLN A 415 13.51 -3.96 -20.46
CA GLN A 415 14.47 -3.14 -19.73
C GLN A 415 14.02 -1.67 -19.63
N ALA A 416 13.53 -1.07 -20.71
CA ALA A 416 13.09 0.32 -20.71
C ALA A 416 11.90 0.55 -19.78
N HIS A 417 10.91 -0.36 -19.80
CA HIS A 417 9.77 -0.35 -18.87
C HIS A 417 10.19 -0.48 -17.41
N VAL A 418 11.02 -1.48 -17.08
CA VAL A 418 11.46 -1.72 -15.69
C VAL A 418 12.29 -0.55 -15.17
N LEU A 419 13.23 -0.03 -15.96
CA LEU A 419 14.06 1.12 -15.57
C LEU A 419 13.22 2.38 -15.34
N LEU A 420 12.24 2.66 -16.21
CA LEU A 420 11.32 3.78 -16.00
C LEU A 420 10.56 3.64 -14.68
N ARG A 421 10.04 2.45 -14.36
CA ARG A 421 9.31 2.23 -13.10
C ARG A 421 10.22 2.24 -11.87
N LEU A 422 11.47 1.78 -11.97
CA LEU A 422 12.47 1.93 -10.92
C LEU A 422 12.82 3.40 -10.68
N ALA A 423 12.95 4.20 -11.74
CA ALA A 423 13.15 5.64 -11.62
C ALA A 423 12.00 6.28 -10.84
N THR A 424 10.75 6.00 -11.21
CA THR A 424 9.56 6.51 -10.50
C THR A 424 9.50 6.07 -9.03
N ALA A 425 9.85 4.81 -8.73
CA ALA A 425 9.82 4.30 -7.35
C ALA A 425 10.91 4.95 -6.47
N ASN A 426 12.10 5.21 -7.03
CA ASN A 426 13.20 5.87 -6.30
C ASN A 426 12.97 7.38 -6.13
N ASP A 427 12.38 8.04 -7.14
CA ASP A 427 11.93 9.43 -7.06
C ASP A 427 10.95 9.62 -5.88
N ARG A 428 9.92 8.78 -5.81
CA ARG A 428 8.93 8.80 -4.72
C ARG A 428 9.51 8.47 -3.33
N ARG A 429 10.71 7.87 -3.27
CA ARG A 429 11.48 7.61 -2.04
C ARG A 429 12.41 8.77 -1.66
N GLY A 430 12.51 9.81 -2.48
CA GLY A 430 13.49 10.90 -2.35
C GLY A 430 14.91 10.50 -2.75
N ARG A 431 15.09 9.34 -3.40
CA ARG A 431 16.39 8.86 -3.90
C ARG A 431 16.64 9.41 -5.29
N LEU A 432 16.81 10.73 -5.35
CA LEU A 432 16.81 11.50 -6.61
C LEU A 432 17.97 11.12 -7.52
N ALA A 433 19.15 10.80 -6.97
CA ALA A 433 20.31 10.40 -7.75
C ALA A 433 20.07 9.06 -8.46
N GLU A 434 19.60 8.04 -7.72
CA GLU A 434 19.28 6.73 -8.26
C GLU A 434 18.12 6.81 -9.27
N ALA A 435 17.12 7.66 -9.02
CA ALA A 435 16.03 7.90 -9.97
C ALA A 435 16.55 8.43 -11.31
N LEU A 436 17.45 9.42 -11.29
CA LEU A 436 18.10 9.95 -12.50
C LEU A 436 18.93 8.89 -13.21
N GLU A 437 19.69 8.08 -12.48
CA GLU A 437 20.50 7.01 -13.06
C GLU A 437 19.65 5.98 -13.82
N PHE A 438 18.52 5.55 -13.24
CA PHE A 438 17.61 4.63 -13.92
C PHE A 438 16.93 5.26 -15.14
N ALA A 439 16.43 6.50 -15.02
CA ALA A 439 15.77 7.19 -16.13
C ALA A 439 16.75 7.47 -17.29
N ALA A 440 18.01 7.83 -16.98
CA ALA A 440 19.05 8.05 -17.98
C ALA A 440 19.42 6.76 -18.74
N GLN A 441 19.33 5.60 -18.08
CA GLN A 441 19.51 4.29 -18.73
C GLN A 441 18.30 3.87 -19.59
N ALA A 442 17.08 4.25 -19.20
CA ALA A 442 15.86 3.94 -19.93
C ALA A 442 15.74 4.72 -21.24
N LEU A 443 16.05 6.01 -21.23
CA LEU A 443 15.83 6.92 -22.37
C LEU A 443 16.43 6.44 -23.70
N PRO A 444 17.72 6.03 -23.79
CA PRO A 444 18.28 5.54 -25.06
C PRO A 444 17.67 4.23 -25.54
N LYS A 445 17.02 3.44 -24.66
CA LYS A 445 16.31 2.22 -25.05
C LYS A 445 15.01 2.56 -25.76
N TRP A 446 14.22 3.46 -25.19
CA TRP A 446 13.01 3.98 -25.84
C TRP A 446 13.31 4.57 -27.21
N HIS A 447 14.41 5.32 -27.31
CA HIS A 447 14.86 5.87 -28.58
C HIS A 447 15.16 4.80 -29.64
N ARG A 448 15.87 3.72 -29.29
CA ARG A 448 16.14 2.62 -30.21
C ARG A 448 14.88 1.86 -30.62
N LEU A 449 13.90 1.76 -29.71
CA LEU A 449 12.61 1.13 -29.97
C LEU A 449 11.70 2.00 -30.84
N GLY A 450 11.99 3.30 -30.99
CA GLY A 450 11.12 4.26 -31.65
C GLY A 450 9.83 4.55 -30.87
N ASP A 451 9.79 4.24 -29.58
CA ASP A 451 8.63 4.45 -28.73
C ASP A 451 8.61 5.89 -28.21
N VAL A 452 7.92 6.75 -28.94
CA VAL A 452 7.85 8.19 -28.66
C VAL A 452 7.18 8.49 -27.31
N ARG A 453 6.21 7.66 -26.88
CA ARG A 453 5.52 7.83 -25.58
C ARG A 453 6.43 7.42 -24.43
N GLY A 454 7.13 6.30 -24.55
CA GLY A 454 8.14 5.87 -23.59
C GLY A 454 9.27 6.89 -23.43
N GLU A 455 9.73 7.49 -24.53
CA GLU A 455 10.69 8.61 -24.50
C GLU A 455 10.14 9.81 -23.73
N ALA A 456 8.90 10.24 -23.99
CA ALA A 456 8.26 11.37 -23.32
C ALA A 456 8.09 11.13 -21.81
N ALA A 457 7.59 9.95 -21.42
CA ALA A 457 7.44 9.58 -20.02
C ALA A 457 8.78 9.54 -19.27
N THR A 458 9.84 9.06 -19.94
CA THR A 458 11.19 9.03 -19.36
C THR A 458 11.81 10.41 -19.22
N LEU A 459 11.53 11.32 -20.16
CA LEU A 459 11.96 12.72 -20.03
C LEU A 459 11.27 13.42 -18.85
N CYS A 460 9.98 13.15 -18.60
CA CYS A 460 9.32 13.61 -17.37
C CYS A 460 9.97 13.01 -16.10
N ALA A 461 10.29 11.71 -16.12
CA ALA A 461 10.98 11.05 -15.01
C ALA A 461 12.43 11.54 -14.78
N LEU A 462 13.06 12.17 -15.77
CA LEU A 462 14.32 12.92 -15.60
C LEU A 462 14.07 14.31 -15.05
N ALA A 463 13.02 15.00 -15.52
CA ALA A 463 12.74 16.38 -15.19
C ALA A 463 12.43 16.60 -13.70
N ILE A 464 11.63 15.72 -13.10
CA ILE A 464 11.17 15.88 -11.70
C ILE A 464 12.35 15.85 -10.71
N PRO A 465 13.21 14.81 -10.66
CA PRO A 465 14.37 14.84 -9.77
C PRO A 465 15.38 15.93 -10.13
N THR A 466 15.51 16.29 -11.41
CA THR A 466 16.40 17.37 -11.86
C THR A 466 15.94 18.73 -11.33
N MET A 467 14.62 18.95 -11.29
CA MET A 467 14.01 20.13 -10.67
C MET A 467 14.27 20.16 -9.17
N GLU A 468 14.01 19.06 -8.45
CA GLU A 468 14.23 19.00 -6.99
C GLU A 468 15.70 19.19 -6.58
N LEU A 469 16.65 18.84 -7.46
CA LEU A 469 18.07 19.11 -7.28
C LEU A 469 18.51 20.55 -7.68
N GLY A 470 17.55 21.45 -7.98
CA GLY A 470 17.81 22.85 -8.32
C GLY A 470 18.28 23.10 -9.76
N LYS A 471 18.31 22.09 -10.63
CA LYS A 471 18.81 22.21 -12.02
C LYS A 471 17.68 22.61 -12.99
N HIS A 472 16.96 23.68 -12.68
CA HIS A 472 15.70 24.02 -13.34
C HIS A 472 15.81 24.19 -14.87
N ALA A 473 16.89 24.79 -15.39
CA ALA A 473 17.08 24.95 -16.83
C ALA A 473 17.15 23.61 -17.58
N GLN A 474 17.75 22.58 -16.97
CA GLN A 474 17.78 21.23 -17.54
C GLN A 474 16.41 20.56 -17.45
N ALA A 475 15.71 20.73 -16.33
CA ALA A 475 14.35 20.23 -16.14
C ALA A 475 13.37 20.81 -17.19
N ILE A 476 13.42 22.13 -17.44
CA ILE A 476 12.62 22.79 -18.48
C ILE A 476 12.92 22.18 -19.85
N ALA A 477 14.20 22.02 -20.22
CA ALA A 477 14.56 21.42 -21.52
C ALA A 477 14.04 19.98 -21.68
N HIS A 478 14.04 19.18 -20.60
CA HIS A 478 13.46 17.85 -20.61
C HIS A 478 11.94 17.88 -20.76
N LEU A 479 11.25 18.78 -20.06
CA LEU A 479 9.79 18.93 -20.13
C LEU A 479 9.32 19.45 -21.49
N ASP A 480 10.02 20.42 -22.10
CA ASP A 480 9.72 20.90 -23.44
C ASP A 480 9.86 19.77 -24.48
N ALA A 481 10.92 18.97 -24.36
CA ALA A 481 11.13 17.81 -25.22
C ALA A 481 10.05 16.73 -25.01
N ALA A 482 9.57 16.54 -23.77
CA ALA A 482 8.48 15.63 -23.45
C ALA A 482 7.14 16.13 -24.02
N LEU A 483 6.84 17.42 -23.84
CA LEU A 483 5.62 18.06 -24.34
C LEU A 483 5.50 17.89 -25.86
N ALA A 484 6.55 18.25 -26.62
CA ALA A 484 6.56 18.11 -28.07
C ALA A 484 6.35 16.64 -28.53
N LYS A 485 6.76 15.66 -27.72
CA LYS A 485 6.52 14.24 -28.01
C LYS A 485 5.10 13.82 -27.68
N TYR A 486 4.55 14.25 -26.55
CA TYR A 486 3.16 13.96 -26.20
C TYR A 486 2.20 14.53 -27.25
N GLU A 487 2.40 15.77 -27.69
CA GLU A 487 1.66 16.41 -28.78
C GLU A 487 1.71 15.60 -30.09
N ARG A 488 2.89 15.08 -30.45
CA ARG A 488 3.04 14.23 -31.64
C ARG A 488 2.31 12.89 -31.54
N THR A 489 2.06 12.41 -30.32
CA THR A 489 1.42 11.11 -30.07
C THR A 489 -0.04 11.22 -29.61
N ASP A 490 -0.58 12.45 -29.60
CA ASP A 490 -1.91 12.79 -29.11
C ASP A 490 -2.16 12.27 -27.68
N ASP A 491 -1.13 12.29 -26.83
CA ASP A 491 -1.22 11.91 -25.42
C ASP A 491 -1.59 13.15 -24.59
N ARG A 492 -2.88 13.48 -24.63
CA ARG A 492 -3.46 14.67 -23.97
C ARG A 492 -3.17 14.73 -22.47
N ARG A 493 -3.13 13.58 -21.79
CA ARG A 493 -2.85 13.53 -20.35
C ARG A 493 -1.37 13.80 -20.08
N GLY A 494 -0.47 13.25 -20.89
CA GLY A 494 0.96 13.58 -20.86
C GLY A 494 1.24 15.06 -21.16
N GLU A 495 0.57 15.63 -22.17
CA GLU A 495 0.67 17.06 -22.51
C GLU A 495 0.30 17.95 -21.33
N ALA A 496 -0.85 17.70 -20.71
CA ALA A 496 -1.32 18.50 -19.57
C ALA A 496 -0.37 18.39 -18.37
N HIS A 497 0.21 17.22 -18.13
CA HIS A 497 1.19 17.01 -17.07
C HIS A 497 2.48 17.81 -17.34
N ALA A 498 3.04 17.72 -18.55
CA ALA A 498 4.23 18.48 -18.92
C ALA A 498 4.00 20.00 -18.85
N LEU A 499 2.85 20.48 -19.33
CA LEU A 499 2.44 21.90 -19.22
C LEU A 499 2.31 22.35 -17.77
N SER A 500 1.76 21.52 -16.89
CA SER A 500 1.64 21.86 -15.46
C SER A 500 3.01 22.00 -14.80
N MET A 501 3.94 21.10 -15.09
CA MET A 501 5.30 21.16 -14.55
C MET A 501 6.10 22.36 -15.10
N LEU A 502 5.96 22.65 -16.39
CA LEU A 502 6.54 23.85 -17.00
C LEU A 502 5.95 25.13 -16.42
N GLY A 503 4.64 25.15 -16.19
CA GLY A 503 3.94 26.28 -15.57
C GLY A 503 4.50 26.57 -14.19
N TYR A 504 4.65 25.54 -13.36
CA TYR A 504 5.23 25.64 -12.02
C TYR A 504 6.66 26.21 -12.05
N LEU A 505 7.52 25.71 -12.93
CA LEU A 505 8.89 26.20 -13.06
C LEU A 505 8.95 27.65 -13.56
N ASN A 506 8.07 28.03 -14.49
CA ASN A 506 8.01 29.41 -14.98
C ASN A 506 7.45 30.37 -13.92
N GLU A 507 6.49 29.93 -13.11
CA GLU A 507 5.98 30.69 -11.96
C GLU A 507 7.11 30.95 -10.95
N LEU A 508 7.86 29.91 -10.58
CA LEU A 508 8.99 30.02 -9.65
C LEU A 508 10.07 31.00 -10.13
N HIS A 509 10.24 31.14 -11.44
CA HIS A 509 11.18 32.09 -12.05
C HIS A 509 10.57 33.46 -12.38
N GLY A 510 9.33 33.74 -11.97
CA GLY A 510 8.66 35.02 -12.18
C GLY A 510 8.14 35.25 -13.61
N HIS A 511 8.16 34.24 -14.48
CA HIS A 511 7.59 34.29 -15.84
C HIS A 511 6.07 34.07 -15.81
N LEU A 512 5.36 34.89 -15.05
CA LEU A 512 3.96 34.68 -14.67
C LEU A 512 2.99 34.58 -15.85
N GLU A 513 3.14 35.39 -16.91
CA GLU A 513 2.26 35.29 -18.09
C GLU A 513 2.46 34.00 -18.88
N VAL A 514 3.68 33.45 -18.91
CA VAL A 514 3.95 32.14 -19.53
C VAL A 514 3.33 31.02 -18.70
N ALA A 515 3.53 31.06 -17.38
CA ALA A 515 2.94 30.10 -16.45
C ALA A 515 1.40 30.11 -16.51
N LEU A 516 0.79 31.29 -16.63
CA LEU A 516 -0.66 31.47 -16.79
C LEU A 516 -1.18 30.72 -18.03
N GLY A 517 -0.50 30.90 -19.17
CA GLY A 517 -0.84 30.20 -20.41
C GLY A 517 -0.70 28.68 -20.29
N GLN A 518 0.37 28.21 -19.63
CA GLN A 518 0.66 26.79 -19.46
C GLN A 518 -0.33 26.10 -18.53
N HIS A 519 -0.61 26.64 -17.34
CA HIS A 519 -1.62 26.08 -16.44
C HIS A 519 -3.03 26.19 -17.01
N GLY A 520 -3.36 27.28 -17.71
CA GLY A 520 -4.64 27.42 -18.41
C GLY A 520 -4.84 26.38 -19.50
N ALA A 521 -3.79 26.09 -20.28
CA ALA A 521 -3.82 25.03 -21.28
C ALA A 521 -3.96 23.64 -20.63
N ALA A 522 -3.21 23.35 -19.57
CA ALA A 522 -3.31 22.09 -18.84
C ALA A 522 -4.73 21.86 -18.28
N ALA A 523 -5.32 22.85 -17.61
CA ALA A 523 -6.67 22.77 -17.06
C ALA A 523 -7.72 22.53 -18.16
N ARG A 524 -7.59 23.20 -19.31
CA ARG A 524 -8.47 22.97 -20.46
C ARG A 524 -8.36 21.55 -20.99
N ILE A 525 -7.14 21.04 -21.21
CA ILE A 525 -6.92 19.68 -21.72
C ILE A 525 -7.49 18.64 -20.74
N LEU A 526 -7.28 18.81 -19.44
CA LEU A 526 -7.79 17.89 -18.41
C LEU A 526 -9.32 17.88 -18.35
N ARG A 527 -9.97 19.04 -18.58
CA ARG A 527 -11.44 19.09 -18.74
C ARG A 527 -11.90 18.37 -20.01
N GLU A 528 -11.22 18.56 -21.14
CA GLU A 528 -11.56 17.92 -22.42
C GLU A 528 -11.55 16.38 -22.32
N ILE A 529 -10.61 15.81 -21.55
CA ILE A 529 -10.50 14.35 -21.36
C ILE A 529 -11.27 13.81 -20.13
N GLY A 530 -11.96 14.69 -19.39
CA GLY A 530 -12.73 14.29 -18.20
C GLY A 530 -11.89 13.88 -16.99
N HIS A 531 -10.64 14.33 -16.87
CA HIS A 531 -9.75 13.97 -15.77
C HIS A 531 -9.95 14.91 -14.56
N VAL A 532 -11.03 14.70 -13.80
CA VAL A 532 -11.52 15.61 -12.73
C VAL A 532 -10.46 15.96 -11.68
N GLN A 533 -9.75 14.96 -11.13
CA GLN A 533 -8.69 15.20 -10.15
C GLN A 533 -7.61 16.15 -10.71
N GLY A 534 -7.13 15.87 -11.92
CA GLY A 534 -6.15 16.70 -12.63
C GLY A 534 -6.66 18.13 -12.89
N VAL A 535 -7.95 18.32 -13.17
CA VAL A 535 -8.55 19.66 -13.29
C VAL A 535 -8.41 20.42 -11.97
N ALA A 536 -8.70 19.78 -10.83
CA ALA A 536 -8.53 20.41 -9.52
C ALA A 536 -7.09 20.89 -9.28
N HIS A 537 -6.11 20.02 -9.52
CA HIS A 537 -4.68 20.34 -9.40
C HIS A 537 -4.27 21.52 -10.32
N ALA A 538 -4.64 21.45 -11.61
CA ALA A 538 -4.29 22.48 -12.58
C ALA A 538 -4.94 23.84 -12.29
N LEU A 539 -6.19 23.85 -11.79
CA LEU A 539 -6.88 25.07 -11.40
C LEU A 539 -6.33 25.70 -10.12
N ASN A 540 -5.89 24.89 -9.15
CA ASN A 540 -5.20 25.41 -7.98
C ASN A 540 -3.90 26.13 -8.39
N ASN A 541 -3.11 25.53 -9.29
CA ASN A 541 -1.88 26.17 -9.79
C ASN A 541 -2.19 27.41 -10.66
N LEU A 542 -3.24 27.36 -11.49
CA LEU A 542 -3.69 28.52 -12.26
C LEU A 542 -4.09 29.68 -11.34
N GLY A 543 -4.79 29.38 -10.24
CA GLY A 543 -5.14 30.36 -9.22
C GLY A 543 -3.91 31.03 -8.61
N SER A 544 -2.85 30.27 -8.32
CA SER A 544 -1.58 30.78 -7.77
C SER A 544 -0.96 31.83 -8.69
N VAL A 545 -0.86 31.51 -9.98
CA VAL A 545 -0.31 32.45 -10.96
C VAL A 545 -1.21 33.70 -11.12
N GLN A 546 -2.53 33.52 -11.07
CA GLN A 546 -3.48 34.65 -11.13
C GLN A 546 -3.36 35.57 -9.92
N GLU A 547 -3.18 35.00 -8.71
CA GLU A 547 -2.92 35.74 -7.47
C GLU A 547 -1.62 36.54 -7.59
N ASN A 548 -0.53 35.90 -8.01
CA ASN A 548 0.77 36.53 -8.23
C ASN A 548 0.73 37.66 -9.30
N LEU A 549 -0.20 37.60 -10.26
CA LEU A 549 -0.47 38.65 -11.24
C LEU A 549 -1.41 39.76 -10.73
N GLY A 550 -1.90 39.67 -9.49
CA GLY A 550 -2.89 40.59 -8.91
C GLY A 550 -4.31 40.42 -9.46
N ARG A 551 -4.59 39.35 -10.20
CA ARG A 551 -5.91 39.03 -10.79
C ARG A 551 -6.80 38.30 -9.78
N LEU A 552 -7.00 38.93 -8.62
CA LEU A 552 -7.60 38.31 -7.42
C LEU A 552 -9.01 37.73 -7.65
N THR A 553 -9.83 38.37 -8.49
CA THR A 553 -11.17 37.84 -8.83
C THR A 553 -11.10 36.54 -9.63
N GLU A 554 -10.15 36.45 -10.57
CA GLU A 554 -9.94 35.25 -11.37
C GLU A 554 -9.34 34.13 -10.53
N ALA A 555 -8.35 34.45 -9.67
CA ALA A 555 -7.76 33.52 -8.72
C ALA A 555 -8.82 32.89 -7.80
N LEU A 556 -9.69 33.72 -7.21
CA LEU A 556 -10.80 33.24 -6.38
C LEU A 556 -11.73 32.29 -7.14
N GLY A 557 -11.99 32.55 -8.42
CA GLY A 557 -12.77 31.68 -9.30
C GLY A 557 -12.10 30.31 -9.50
N SER A 558 -10.82 30.31 -9.88
CA SER A 558 -10.03 29.10 -10.11
C SER A 558 -9.92 28.25 -8.84
N TYR A 559 -9.62 28.85 -7.68
CA TYR A 559 -9.55 28.11 -6.42
C TYR A 559 -10.91 27.56 -5.98
N THR A 560 -12.01 28.29 -6.20
CA THR A 560 -13.35 27.80 -5.86
C THR A 560 -13.73 26.58 -6.69
N GLU A 561 -13.42 26.60 -7.99
CA GLU A 561 -13.64 25.46 -8.87
C GLU A 561 -12.71 24.28 -8.53
N ALA A 562 -11.43 24.56 -8.21
CA ALA A 562 -10.48 23.55 -7.75
C ALA A 562 -10.98 22.83 -6.49
N HIS A 563 -11.45 23.58 -5.49
CA HIS A 563 -12.05 23.05 -4.27
C HIS A 563 -13.25 22.14 -4.57
N ALA A 564 -14.17 22.58 -5.45
CA ALA A 564 -15.35 21.81 -5.79
C ALA A 564 -15.00 20.45 -6.42
N HIS A 565 -14.07 20.44 -7.37
CA HIS A 565 -13.60 19.19 -8.01
C HIS A 565 -12.81 18.31 -7.05
N ALA A 566 -11.96 18.87 -6.19
CA ALA A 566 -11.21 18.12 -5.19
C ALA A 566 -12.16 17.42 -4.20
N ALA A 567 -13.19 18.13 -3.72
CA ALA A 567 -14.21 17.57 -2.85
C ALA A 567 -15.06 16.48 -3.54
N GLU A 568 -15.36 16.64 -4.84
CA GLU A 568 -16.09 15.65 -5.64
C GLU A 568 -15.37 14.30 -5.69
N VAL A 569 -14.04 14.32 -5.84
CA VAL A 569 -13.22 13.10 -5.96
C VAL A 569 -12.58 12.66 -4.63
N GLY A 570 -12.79 13.39 -3.54
CA GLY A 570 -12.21 13.10 -2.22
C GLY A 570 -10.69 13.38 -2.11
N ASP A 571 -10.14 14.26 -2.95
CA ASP A 571 -8.73 14.71 -2.85
C ASP A 571 -8.62 15.80 -1.77
N HIS A 572 -8.64 15.39 -0.50
CA HIS A 572 -8.61 16.30 0.66
C HIS A 572 -7.34 17.15 0.74
N CYS A 573 -6.25 16.74 0.09
CA CYS A 573 -5.01 17.52 0.05
C CYS A 573 -5.20 18.79 -0.81
N VAL A 574 -5.65 18.63 -2.06
CA VAL A 574 -5.96 19.78 -2.92
C VAL A 574 -7.12 20.60 -2.38
N GLU A 575 -8.11 19.94 -1.79
CA GLU A 575 -9.24 20.62 -1.15
C GLU A 575 -8.76 21.62 -0.08
N ALA A 576 -7.84 21.18 0.79
CA ALA A 576 -7.25 22.04 1.82
C ALA A 576 -6.39 23.17 1.23
N TYR A 577 -5.54 22.89 0.23
CA TYR A 577 -4.77 23.92 -0.45
C TYR A 577 -5.66 24.99 -1.10
N ALA A 578 -6.69 24.58 -1.83
CA ALA A 578 -7.62 25.50 -2.49
C ALA A 578 -8.36 26.39 -1.48
N LEU A 579 -8.84 25.81 -0.36
CA LEU A 579 -9.47 26.58 0.73
C LEU A 579 -8.50 27.58 1.37
N ASN A 580 -7.26 27.16 1.63
CA ASN A 580 -6.23 28.04 2.19
C ASN A 580 -5.91 29.19 1.23
N ASN A 581 -5.80 28.92 -0.06
CA ASN A 581 -5.53 29.93 -1.08
C ASN A 581 -6.70 30.91 -1.27
N ILE A 582 -7.96 30.46 -1.15
CA ILE A 582 -9.11 31.36 -1.05
C ILE A 582 -8.96 32.30 0.15
N GLY A 583 -8.47 31.78 1.29
CA GLY A 583 -8.16 32.57 2.47
C GLY A 583 -7.07 33.62 2.22
N ASN A 584 -6.02 33.27 1.47
CA ASN A 584 -4.95 34.19 1.06
C ASN A 584 -5.48 35.34 0.19
N VAL A 585 -6.30 35.04 -0.84
CA VAL A 585 -6.93 36.08 -1.67
C VAL A 585 -7.81 37.01 -0.82
N HIS A 586 -8.57 36.49 0.15
CA HIS A 586 -9.34 37.33 1.07
C HIS A 586 -8.47 38.22 1.96
N ARG A 587 -7.29 37.74 2.40
CA ARG A 587 -6.31 38.54 3.14
C ARG A 587 -5.82 39.71 2.29
N GLU A 588 -5.47 39.48 1.03
CA GLU A 588 -5.00 40.53 0.10
C GLU A 588 -6.06 41.59 -0.19
N LEU A 589 -7.34 41.18 -0.22
CA LEU A 589 -8.49 42.09 -0.33
C LEU A 589 -8.82 42.83 0.98
N GLY A 590 -8.06 42.62 2.07
CA GLY A 590 -8.32 43.21 3.39
C GLY A 590 -9.52 42.63 4.14
N ARG A 591 -10.08 41.50 3.67
CA ARG A 591 -11.25 40.80 4.24
C ARG A 591 -10.80 39.76 5.25
N TYR A 592 -10.20 40.23 6.35
CA TYR A 592 -9.57 39.34 7.34
C TYR A 592 -10.52 38.34 8.02
N PRO A 593 -11.80 38.67 8.34
CA PRO A 593 -12.72 37.69 8.90
C PRO A 593 -12.99 36.50 7.95
N GLU A 594 -13.14 36.77 6.66
CA GLU A 594 -13.30 35.75 5.63
C GLU A 594 -12.03 34.92 5.47
N ALA A 595 -10.85 35.57 5.46
CA ALA A 595 -9.57 34.89 5.39
C ALA A 595 -9.40 33.86 6.52
N VAL A 596 -9.73 34.23 7.76
CA VAL A 596 -9.72 33.30 8.91
C VAL A 596 -10.65 32.13 8.68
N ARG A 597 -11.89 32.40 8.25
CA ARG A 597 -12.90 31.37 8.08
C ARG A 597 -12.44 30.30 7.09
N TYR A 598 -11.81 30.69 5.99
CA TYR A 598 -11.31 29.76 4.99
C TYR A 598 -10.06 29.01 5.45
N HIS A 599 -9.16 29.68 6.17
CA HIS A 599 -8.00 29.02 6.79
C HIS A 599 -8.39 27.97 7.84
N ASP A 600 -9.45 28.24 8.62
CA ASP A 600 -9.95 27.28 9.60
C ASP A 600 -10.63 26.08 8.92
N LYS A 601 -11.38 26.29 7.82
CA LYS A 601 -11.89 25.20 6.99
C LYS A 601 -10.77 24.36 6.37
N ALA A 602 -9.73 25.00 5.84
CA ALA A 602 -8.57 24.30 5.28
C ALA A 602 -7.91 23.40 6.35
N LYS A 603 -7.78 23.91 7.58
CA LYS A 603 -7.27 23.14 8.72
C LYS A 603 -8.20 21.98 9.11
N GLU A 604 -9.51 22.16 9.07
CA GLU A 604 -10.49 21.09 9.35
C GLU A 604 -10.37 19.96 8.32
N VAL A 605 -10.31 20.29 7.03
CA VAL A 605 -10.09 19.32 5.95
C VAL A 605 -8.72 18.64 6.09
N ALA A 606 -7.68 19.42 6.38
CA ALA A 606 -6.32 18.92 6.57
C ALA A 606 -6.08 18.18 7.90
N ALA A 607 -7.06 18.15 8.83
CA ALA A 607 -6.87 17.56 10.17
C ALA A 607 -6.46 16.09 10.09
N ASN A 608 -7.03 15.37 9.13
CA ASN A 608 -6.70 13.98 8.85
C ASN A 608 -5.83 13.84 7.60
N VAL A 609 -5.15 14.91 7.13
CA VAL A 609 -4.15 14.88 6.05
C VAL A 609 -2.75 15.10 6.66
N PRO A 610 -1.89 14.08 6.74
CA PRO A 610 -0.49 14.10 7.16
C PRO A 610 0.40 14.29 5.95
N ASP A 611 0.07 15.34 5.22
CA ASP A 611 1.03 16.10 4.46
C ASP A 611 1.52 17.20 5.41
N ALA A 612 2.73 17.04 5.91
CA ALA A 612 3.30 17.97 6.87
C ALA A 612 3.82 19.25 6.17
N ASP A 613 4.10 19.19 4.87
CA ASP A 613 4.34 20.35 4.02
C ASP A 613 3.04 21.19 3.85
N LEU A 614 1.90 20.54 3.58
CA LEU A 614 0.58 21.16 3.58
C LEU A 614 0.31 21.84 4.92
N ARG A 615 0.44 21.12 6.04
CA ARG A 615 0.20 21.71 7.38
C ARG A 615 1.12 22.89 7.64
N THR A 616 2.39 22.79 7.26
CA THR A 616 3.34 23.89 7.39
C THR A 616 2.86 25.11 6.61
N GLN A 617 2.47 24.93 5.35
CA GLN A 617 1.92 26.00 4.51
C GLN A 617 0.68 26.65 5.13
N LEU A 618 -0.25 25.86 5.66
CA LEU A 618 -1.44 26.36 6.36
C LEU A 618 -1.08 27.22 7.57
N TYR A 619 -0.06 26.85 8.35
CA TYR A 619 0.41 27.65 9.48
C TYR A 619 1.10 28.94 9.03
N LEU A 620 1.93 28.90 7.99
CA LEU A 620 2.57 30.08 7.41
C LEU A 620 1.53 31.12 6.97
N ASP A 621 0.50 30.67 6.25
CA ASP A 621 -0.53 31.54 5.69
C ASP A 621 -1.49 32.09 6.74
N ARG A 622 -1.81 31.29 7.76
CA ARG A 622 -2.52 31.77 8.97
C ARG A 622 -1.71 32.81 9.72
N GLY A 623 -0.40 32.58 9.87
CA GLY A 623 0.52 33.52 10.50
C GLY A 623 0.56 34.86 9.76
N ALA A 624 0.67 34.83 8.44
CA ALA A 624 0.60 36.03 7.60
C ALA A 624 -0.74 36.79 7.75
N THR A 625 -1.88 36.08 7.77
CA THR A 625 -3.19 36.73 8.00
C THR A 625 -3.32 37.28 9.43
N ALA A 626 -2.69 36.66 10.43
CA ALA A 626 -2.65 37.17 11.80
C ALA A 626 -1.76 38.42 11.92
N LEU A 627 -0.62 38.45 11.22
CA LEU A 627 0.25 39.62 11.17
C LEU A 627 -0.45 40.80 10.50
N ALA A 628 -1.09 40.58 9.35
CA ALA A 628 -1.80 41.62 8.59
C ALA A 628 -2.94 42.32 9.37
N ARG A 629 -3.55 41.64 10.35
CA ARG A 629 -4.60 42.23 11.20
C ARG A 629 -4.08 42.82 12.53
N GLY A 630 -2.77 42.77 12.78
CA GLY A 630 -2.15 43.21 14.03
C GLY A 630 -2.21 42.20 15.19
N ALA A 631 -2.57 40.94 14.93
CA ALA A 631 -2.60 39.87 15.94
C ALA A 631 -1.21 39.21 16.08
N HIS A 632 -0.21 40.00 16.49
CA HIS A 632 1.20 39.60 16.46
C HIS A 632 1.52 38.33 17.27
N ARG A 633 0.84 38.12 18.41
CA ARG A 633 1.01 36.90 19.21
C ARG A 633 0.56 35.64 18.47
N ASP A 634 -0.59 35.71 17.80
CA ASP A 634 -1.12 34.58 17.03
C ASP A 634 -0.24 34.29 15.81
N ALA A 635 0.29 35.35 15.17
CA ALA A 635 1.24 35.24 14.08
C ALA A 635 2.53 34.52 14.51
N LEU A 636 3.05 34.86 15.70
CA LEU A 636 4.28 34.26 16.22
C LEU A 636 4.07 32.78 16.59
N VAL A 637 2.93 32.44 17.19
CA VAL A 637 2.56 31.05 17.48
C VAL A 637 2.46 30.23 16.20
N ALA A 638 1.80 30.75 15.17
CA ALA A 638 1.67 30.08 13.88
C ALA A 638 3.03 29.91 13.17
N GLY A 639 3.87 30.95 13.16
CA GLY A 639 5.21 30.90 12.57
C GLY A 639 6.13 29.89 13.26
N ARG A 640 6.08 29.79 14.59
CA ARG A 640 6.84 28.78 15.35
C ARG A 640 6.33 27.36 15.10
N ALA A 641 5.01 27.16 15.06
CA ALA A 641 4.42 25.87 14.71
C ALA A 641 4.83 25.42 13.29
N ALA A 642 4.87 26.34 12.32
CA ALA A 642 5.39 26.06 10.99
C ALA A 642 6.87 25.67 11.01
N LEU A 643 7.69 26.34 11.83
CA LEU A 643 9.12 26.03 11.97
C LEU A 643 9.34 24.64 12.58
N ASP A 644 8.59 24.29 13.62
CA ASP A 644 8.67 22.97 14.28
C ASP A 644 8.29 21.84 13.31
N LEU A 645 7.25 22.04 12.50
CA LEU A 645 6.83 21.08 11.47
C LEU A 645 7.90 20.94 10.37
N ALA A 646 8.36 22.07 9.81
CA ALA A 646 9.36 22.08 8.75
C ALA A 646 10.70 21.45 9.18
N ALA A 647 11.08 21.58 10.47
CA ALA A 647 12.25 20.94 11.04
C ALA A 647 12.15 19.40 11.04
N GLY A 648 10.95 18.85 11.23
CA GLY A 648 10.69 17.41 11.24
C GLY A 648 10.74 16.75 9.85
N ASP A 649 10.34 17.48 8.80
CA ASP A 649 10.25 16.94 7.43
C ASP A 649 11.53 17.12 6.61
N GLY A 650 12.37 18.09 6.98
CA GLY A 650 13.60 18.41 6.25
C GLY A 650 13.38 19.23 4.98
N ASN A 651 12.17 19.76 4.76
CA ASN A 651 11.88 20.66 3.65
C ASN A 651 12.49 22.05 3.91
N ARG A 652 13.68 22.28 3.35
CA ARG A 652 14.46 23.51 3.56
C ARG A 652 13.74 24.77 3.08
N THR A 653 12.90 24.68 2.05
CA THR A 653 12.14 25.83 1.55
C THR A 653 11.10 26.27 2.58
N TYR A 654 10.38 25.32 3.18
CA TYR A 654 9.42 25.64 4.25
C TYR A 654 10.11 26.12 5.52
N GLN A 655 11.28 25.58 5.86
CA GLN A 655 12.09 26.10 6.97
C GLN A 655 12.47 27.56 6.73
N ALA A 656 12.96 27.91 5.53
CA ALA A 656 13.32 29.28 5.16
C ALA A 656 12.12 30.23 5.28
N ARG A 657 10.95 29.84 4.73
CA ARG A 657 9.71 30.62 4.81
C ARG A 657 9.19 30.77 6.24
N ALA A 658 9.32 29.73 7.09
CA ALA A 658 8.96 29.80 8.50
C ALA A 658 9.88 30.75 9.28
N HIS A 659 11.19 30.67 9.04
CA HIS A 659 12.15 31.61 9.58
C HIS A 659 11.82 33.06 9.17
N GLN A 660 11.57 33.31 7.89
CA GLN A 660 11.13 34.62 7.41
C GLN A 660 9.87 35.11 8.14
N ARG A 661 8.83 34.27 8.26
CA ARG A 661 7.56 34.68 8.89
C ARG A 661 7.71 34.99 10.38
N VAL A 662 8.52 34.22 11.10
CA VAL A 662 8.86 34.50 12.50
C VAL A 662 9.61 35.82 12.61
N ALA A 663 10.58 36.06 11.73
CA ALA A 663 11.40 37.25 11.72
C ALA A 663 10.57 38.53 11.47
N GLU A 664 9.67 38.51 10.48
CA GLU A 664 8.73 39.61 10.19
C GLU A 664 7.82 39.91 11.39
N THR A 665 7.35 38.86 12.06
CA THR A 665 6.46 39.00 13.22
C THR A 665 7.19 39.60 14.43
N LEU A 666 8.40 39.12 14.74
CA LEU A 666 9.22 39.66 15.83
C LEU A 666 9.61 41.12 15.57
N HIS A 667 9.93 41.46 14.32
CA HIS A 667 10.18 42.85 13.93
C HIS A 667 8.96 43.74 14.18
N ALA A 668 7.76 43.31 13.78
CA ALA A 668 6.52 44.04 14.02
C ALA A 668 6.18 44.20 15.52
N MET A 669 6.72 43.32 16.39
CA MET A 669 6.60 43.42 17.84
C MET A 669 7.68 44.31 18.49
N GLY A 670 8.67 44.79 17.73
CA GLY A 670 9.81 45.57 18.23
C GLY A 670 10.97 44.72 18.77
N GLU A 671 10.92 43.39 18.62
CA GLU A 671 11.94 42.44 19.08
C GLU A 671 13.04 42.24 18.02
N HIS A 672 13.68 43.35 17.61
CA HIS A 672 14.58 43.37 16.45
C HIS A 672 15.80 42.45 16.57
N GLY A 673 16.35 42.26 17.79
CA GLY A 673 17.50 41.39 18.01
C GLY A 673 17.22 39.92 17.67
N ASP A 674 16.06 39.41 18.12
CA ASP A 674 15.63 38.04 17.84
C ASP A 674 15.16 37.88 16.39
N ALA A 675 14.57 38.95 15.81
CA ALA A 675 14.19 38.97 14.39
C ALA A 675 15.40 38.74 13.47
N VAL A 676 16.56 39.36 13.74
CA VAL A 676 17.78 39.22 12.92
C VAL A 676 18.25 37.76 12.85
N VAL A 677 18.19 37.01 13.95
CA VAL A 677 18.60 35.60 13.98
C VAL A 677 17.78 34.77 13.00
N HIS A 678 16.46 34.96 12.99
CA HIS A 678 15.57 34.25 12.08
C HIS A 678 15.71 34.76 10.63
N TRP A 679 15.97 36.05 10.42
CA TRP A 679 16.19 36.62 9.08
C TRP A 679 17.43 36.04 8.40
N ASP A 680 18.52 35.92 9.16
CA ASP A 680 19.80 35.39 8.66
C ASP A 680 19.67 33.93 8.25
N ALA A 681 18.99 33.13 9.06
CA ALA A 681 18.67 31.74 8.75
C ALA A 681 17.82 31.60 7.47
N ALA A 682 16.83 32.49 7.26
CA ALA A 682 16.03 32.49 6.03
C ALA A 682 16.88 32.83 4.80
N VAL A 683 17.70 33.89 4.87
CA VAL A 683 18.57 34.32 3.75
C VAL A 683 19.57 33.22 3.38
N GLU A 684 20.20 32.58 4.37
CA GLU A 684 21.12 31.47 4.15
C GLU A 684 20.43 30.33 3.39
N ALA A 685 19.27 29.88 3.90
CA ALA A 685 18.52 28.79 3.30
C ALA A 685 18.06 29.10 1.86
N PHE A 686 17.47 30.28 1.60
CA PHE A 686 17.07 30.67 0.24
C PHE A 686 18.26 30.77 -0.73
N THR A 687 19.44 31.16 -0.22
CA THR A 687 20.67 31.25 -1.04
C THR A 687 21.17 29.87 -1.45
N GLU A 688 21.20 28.92 -0.51
CA GLU A 688 21.57 27.53 -0.82
C GLU A 688 20.63 26.91 -1.86
N LEU A 689 19.35 27.29 -1.83
CA LEU A 689 18.33 26.83 -2.77
C LEU A 689 18.33 27.57 -4.12
N GLY A 690 19.11 28.66 -4.26
CA GLY A 690 19.17 29.45 -5.50
C GLY A 690 17.88 30.22 -5.82
N LEU A 691 17.09 30.55 -4.79
CA LEU A 691 15.79 31.19 -4.91
C LEU A 691 15.89 32.74 -4.89
N PRO A 692 15.06 33.46 -5.69
CA PRO A 692 15.13 34.93 -5.81
C PRO A 692 14.85 35.68 -4.49
N GLU A 693 14.07 35.09 -3.59
CA GLU A 693 13.71 35.60 -2.26
C GLU A 693 14.95 35.94 -1.42
N ALA A 694 16.08 35.26 -1.66
CA ALA A 694 17.35 35.57 -1.00
C ALA A 694 17.85 36.99 -1.32
N GLY A 695 17.55 37.53 -2.51
CA GLY A 695 17.91 38.89 -2.90
C GLY A 695 16.99 39.94 -2.26
N GLU A 696 15.69 39.64 -2.23
CA GLU A 696 14.66 40.49 -1.63
C GLU A 696 14.89 40.63 -0.12
N LEU A 697 15.06 39.51 0.59
CA LEU A 697 15.30 39.50 2.03
C LEU A 697 16.61 40.17 2.44
N ARG A 698 17.66 40.10 1.61
CA ARG A 698 18.90 40.86 1.84
C ARG A 698 18.67 42.36 1.72
N THR A 699 17.85 42.77 0.76
CA THR A 699 17.52 44.18 0.54
C THR A 699 16.68 44.72 1.69
N GLU A 700 15.68 43.96 2.14
CA GLU A 700 14.85 44.29 3.30
C GLU A 700 15.69 44.37 4.58
N ARG A 701 16.56 43.39 4.83
CA ARG A 701 17.51 43.40 5.97
C ARG A 701 18.41 44.65 5.95
N ALA A 702 18.96 45.01 4.79
CA ALA A 702 19.84 46.17 4.66
C ALA A 702 19.11 47.50 4.94
N GLN A 703 17.83 47.59 4.60
CA GLN A 703 17.01 48.77 4.95
C GLN A 703 16.81 48.89 6.46
N TRP A 704 16.84 47.78 7.21
CA TRP A 704 16.60 47.76 8.66
C TRP A 704 17.82 48.07 9.51
N GLU A 705 19.01 47.65 9.07
CA GLU A 705 20.28 48.06 9.70
C GLU A 705 20.45 49.59 9.71
N CYS A 706 19.86 50.28 8.71
CA CYS A 706 19.84 51.74 8.64
C CYS A 706 18.90 52.39 9.67
N VAL A 707 17.74 51.77 9.94
CA VAL A 707 16.74 52.26 10.90
C VAL A 707 17.15 52.00 12.36
N CYS A 708 17.78 50.87 12.65
CA CYS A 708 18.29 50.56 13.99
C CYS A 708 19.54 51.37 14.36
N ALA A 709 20.29 51.90 13.38
CA ALA A 709 21.42 52.81 13.62
C ALA A 709 20.99 54.28 13.87
N SER A 710 19.70 54.59 13.69
CA SER A 710 19.13 55.94 13.83
C SER A 710 18.16 56.11 15.01
N HIS A 711 18.00 55.06 15.82
CA HIS A 711 17.38 55.07 17.15
C HIS A 711 18.41 54.69 18.21
#